data_AF-B1YMZ3-F1
#
_entry.id   AF-B1YMZ3-F1
#
_cell.length_a   1.000
_cell.length_b   1.000
_cell.length_c   1.000
_cell.angle_alpha   90.00
_cell.angle_beta   90.00
_cell.angle_gamma   90.00
#
_symmetry.space_group_name_H-M   'P 1'
#
loop_
_entity.id
_entity.type
_entity.pdbx_description
1 polymer ?
#
loop_
_entity_poly.entity_id
_entity_poly.type
_entity_poly.pdbx_seq_one_letter_code
_entity_poly.pdbx_strand_id
1 'polypeptide(L)'
;MNRQALFPGMRGWVVAVSVWVFGTACVMAQTTDGELIRPVRVVSTAGNVANADALTTGGSTTLTMAPGGPSPTITLDYGRVVGGLPVFAVSAVSGRPALQAVYAEAQQYLGANGDSSYPDGAEFNVSFVGNGGAVSQSRMNTYRPSGPGLIVSRLVQGGERFQVIRLTQPGSVTLSRVGIRPLVPTPQRRAGYFTSSDPALNEIWDLGARTVELGTVPARSLPPTWTVTPQGLIVRDSTFSMYQAGTKWSGYTAEFDVQVLENEAGWMVGASPSGGFRLVLAASDDAIGTPNTLRLTHPFVAGTLAQVALPFELKRGTWHHVKTVAGSAVQVYVDDRLVLDAPIPSPGSFGFAGYDGSAGLFRNLKITGGGGTLLDAKLTDPAVLDAFAAGTNRFAAILDGAKRDRYVWSGDLAVSAPAIYYSTGATDAVAGSLGLAAAYQRSNGMFPGDLPPQLAAGVASADAMPDAYYYSLSYSIYFLTTLHDYYLYTGDLDFVRKHWAAVRRSFDYLRGLTNANGLIVTDASNSADWHPHDASKLTGTVTEFNTLYYGALRGGAKLAAAVGDLGAQRDYDAQAARVRGAVNATLYDSGSGLYVISDQIRGPVAQDANALAVLYGIAPRDKWTTILGKMGTALSTANGPLAFSPDYRTPPLLSQLISPFVSSFDVAARFEAGDAGGALSVIRTVWGHMRAGSPYYSGATWEAIAPDGTPVPPAAAGNTYASLAHGWSSGPTSALSKYVLGVRPLSAGYRSWLVESQPGDLRWARGRVPTPYGGIEVEWRTSGVDFDLTVVVPPGTTGAVGVPVGEGRRTLVVNGRTVQADASFGGPQGVNRRSGYAYLGNLPAGRYRISVGKPG
;
A
#
# COMPACT_ATOMS: atom_id res chain seq x y z
N MET A 1 1.71 -47.92 26.71
CA MET A 1 2.28 -49.15 26.13
C MET A 1 1.73 -49.33 24.71
N ASN A 2 2.37 -50.20 23.92
CA ASN A 2 1.87 -50.83 22.68
C ASN A 2 0.49 -51.51 22.88
N ARG A 3 -0.33 -51.89 21.86
CA ARG A 3 -0.14 -52.03 20.39
C ARG A 3 -1.50 -52.24 19.66
N GLN A 4 -1.61 -51.83 18.38
CA GLN A 4 -2.40 -52.47 17.27
C GLN A 4 -3.94 -52.64 17.47
N ALA A 5 -4.84 -52.88 16.50
CA ALA A 5 -4.87 -53.19 15.04
C ALA A 5 -6.33 -52.91 14.51
N LEU A 6 -6.74 -52.91 13.22
CA LEU A 6 -6.15 -52.89 11.86
C LEU A 6 -7.28 -52.64 10.80
N PHE A 7 -6.91 -52.49 9.51
CA PHE A 7 -7.72 -52.70 8.28
C PHE A 7 -8.78 -51.65 7.83
N PRO A 8 -9.14 -51.61 6.51
CA PRO A 8 -8.25 -51.67 5.33
C PRO A 8 -8.66 -50.71 4.18
N GLY A 9 -7.82 -50.56 3.14
CA GLY A 9 -8.33 -50.30 1.77
C GLY A 9 -7.68 -49.17 0.95
N MET A 10 -6.52 -49.42 0.34
CA MET A 10 -6.08 -48.73 -0.88
C MET A 10 -5.46 -49.73 -1.86
N ARG A 11 -5.84 -49.65 -3.15
CA ARG A 11 -5.14 -50.33 -4.25
C ARG A 11 -4.22 -49.31 -4.93
N GLY A 12 -2.94 -49.64 -5.06
CA GLY A 12 -1.97 -48.78 -5.74
C GLY A 12 -2.13 -48.81 -7.27
N TRP A 13 -1.66 -47.75 -7.92
CA TRP A 13 -1.39 -47.71 -9.35
C TRP A 13 0.11 -47.48 -9.55
N VAL A 14 0.74 -48.35 -10.34
CA VAL A 14 2.14 -48.19 -10.76
C VAL A 14 2.13 -47.41 -12.08
N VAL A 15 2.85 -46.29 -12.13
CA VAL A 15 3.07 -45.53 -13.36
C VAL A 15 4.51 -45.78 -13.82
N ALA A 16 4.67 -46.37 -15.00
CA ALA A 16 5.98 -46.54 -15.63
C ALA A 16 6.47 -45.19 -16.19
N VAL A 17 7.74 -44.87 -15.98
CA VAL A 17 8.36 -43.64 -16.50
C VAL A 17 8.99 -43.94 -17.86
N SER A 18 8.42 -43.34 -18.92
CA SER A 18 9.00 -43.34 -20.27
C SER A 18 9.51 -41.95 -20.62
N VAL A 19 10.76 -41.87 -21.08
CA VAL A 19 11.44 -40.59 -21.35
C VAL A 19 11.06 -40.04 -22.72
N TRP A 20 10.50 -38.83 -22.77
CA TRP A 20 10.44 -37.96 -23.95
C TRP A 20 10.63 -36.48 -23.55
N VAL A 21 10.85 -35.62 -24.54
CA VAL A 21 11.67 -34.39 -24.40
C VAL A 21 10.90 -33.11 -24.73
N PHE A 22 11.18 -32.05 -23.94
CA PHE A 22 10.71 -30.66 -24.00
C PHE A 22 9.19 -30.38 -23.92
N GLY A 23 8.83 -29.51 -22.97
CA GLY A 23 7.48 -28.98 -22.77
C GLY A 23 7.28 -28.49 -21.34
N THR A 24 7.51 -27.20 -21.07
CA THR A 24 7.56 -26.63 -19.70
C THR A 24 6.17 -26.39 -19.09
N ALA A 25 5.36 -27.44 -19.00
CA ALA A 25 4.08 -27.42 -18.30
C ALA A 25 4.30 -27.60 -16.79
N CYS A 26 4.41 -26.50 -16.05
CA CYS A 26 4.35 -26.55 -14.59
C CYS A 26 2.94 -26.99 -14.16
N VAL A 27 2.84 -27.97 -13.26
CA VAL A 27 1.55 -28.53 -12.82
C VAL A 27 0.85 -27.56 -11.88
N MET A 28 0.09 -26.63 -12.44
CA MET A 28 -0.91 -25.86 -11.70
C MET A 28 -2.18 -26.69 -11.49
N ALA A 29 -2.82 -26.50 -10.33
CA ALA A 29 -4.14 -27.04 -10.06
C ALA A 29 -5.16 -26.53 -11.10
N GLN A 30 -6.17 -27.35 -11.38
CA GLN A 30 -7.27 -26.98 -12.28
C GLN A 30 -8.01 -25.76 -11.72
N THR A 31 -7.87 -24.61 -12.39
CA THR A 31 -8.60 -23.38 -12.04
C THR A 31 -10.09 -23.58 -12.27
N THR A 32 -10.89 -23.52 -11.21
CA THR A 32 -12.35 -23.52 -11.33
C THR A 32 -12.83 -22.17 -11.87
N ASP A 33 -13.88 -22.20 -12.69
CA ASP A 33 -14.36 -21.05 -13.47
C ASP A 33 -14.75 -19.79 -12.66
N GLY A 34 -14.92 -19.91 -11.35
CA GLY A 34 -15.38 -18.86 -10.44
C GLY A 34 -14.32 -17.89 -9.94
N GLU A 35 -13.02 -18.16 -10.15
CA GLU A 35 -11.94 -17.27 -9.65
C GLU A 35 -11.50 -16.19 -10.63
N LEU A 36 -11.93 -16.24 -11.89
CA LEU A 36 -11.50 -15.27 -12.91
C LEU A 36 -12.38 -14.02 -12.90
N ILE A 37 -11.82 -12.87 -12.50
CA ILE A 37 -12.46 -11.58 -12.67
C ILE A 37 -12.41 -11.22 -14.16
N ARG A 38 -13.56 -10.97 -14.79
CA ARG A 38 -13.68 -10.71 -16.24
C ARG A 38 -13.98 -9.24 -16.52
N PRO A 39 -13.64 -8.72 -17.71
CA PRO A 39 -14.12 -7.42 -18.16
C PRO A 39 -15.66 -7.43 -18.25
N VAL A 40 -16.29 -6.31 -17.90
CA VAL A 40 -17.76 -6.16 -17.95
C VAL A 40 -18.24 -5.49 -19.25
N ARG A 41 -17.33 -4.82 -19.98
CA ARG A 41 -17.66 -4.03 -21.18
C ARG A 41 -16.49 -3.98 -22.16
N VAL A 42 -16.80 -4.10 -23.45
CA VAL A 42 -15.89 -3.68 -24.53
C VAL A 42 -16.06 -2.16 -24.73
N VAL A 43 -14.97 -1.41 -24.67
CA VAL A 43 -14.97 0.05 -24.80
C VAL A 43 -14.83 0.47 -26.26
N SER A 44 -13.98 -0.21 -27.01
CA SER A 44 -13.71 0.05 -28.43
C SER A 44 -13.00 -1.13 -29.09
N THR A 45 -13.06 -1.18 -30.42
CA THR A 45 -12.33 -2.13 -31.27
C THR A 45 -11.73 -1.40 -32.47
N ALA A 46 -10.55 -1.82 -32.94
CA ALA A 46 -9.93 -1.32 -34.16
C ALA A 46 -9.23 -2.46 -34.93
N GLY A 47 -9.05 -2.28 -36.24
CA GLY A 47 -8.48 -3.32 -37.12
C GLY A 47 -9.40 -4.54 -37.29
N ASN A 48 -8.84 -5.67 -37.69
CA ASN A 48 -9.62 -6.90 -37.93
C ASN A 48 -9.82 -7.70 -36.63
N VAL A 49 -10.96 -7.43 -35.97
CA VAL A 49 -11.45 -8.16 -34.79
C VAL A 49 -12.83 -8.73 -35.10
N ALA A 50 -12.99 -10.04 -34.91
CA ALA A 50 -14.27 -10.72 -35.01
C ALA A 50 -14.85 -11.02 -33.61
N ASN A 51 -16.13 -10.68 -33.41
CA ASN A 51 -16.92 -11.05 -32.23
C ASN A 51 -16.32 -10.60 -30.88
N ALA A 52 -16.01 -9.30 -30.73
CA ALA A 52 -15.34 -8.76 -29.54
C ALA A 52 -16.13 -8.93 -28.23
N ASP A 53 -17.46 -8.77 -28.27
CA ASP A 53 -18.34 -8.84 -27.10
C ASP A 53 -18.41 -10.23 -26.46
N ALA A 54 -17.92 -11.28 -27.13
CA ALA A 54 -17.79 -12.61 -26.52
C ALA A 54 -16.76 -12.65 -25.37
N LEU A 55 -15.86 -11.67 -25.25
CA LEU A 55 -14.98 -11.56 -24.07
C LEU A 55 -15.73 -11.17 -22.78
N THR A 56 -16.91 -10.55 -22.90
CA THR A 56 -17.75 -10.13 -21.75
C THR A 56 -19.02 -10.99 -21.62
N THR A 57 -19.63 -11.38 -22.75
CA THR A 57 -20.87 -12.18 -22.81
C THR A 57 -20.63 -13.70 -22.90
N GLY A 58 -19.43 -14.13 -23.27
CA GLY A 58 -19.05 -15.54 -23.48
C GLY A 58 -19.05 -15.95 -24.96
N GLY A 59 -18.21 -16.93 -25.30
CA GLY A 59 -18.05 -17.44 -26.66
C GLY A 59 -16.59 -17.48 -27.07
N SER A 60 -16.25 -16.90 -28.23
CA SER A 60 -14.87 -16.67 -28.65
C SER A 60 -14.74 -15.48 -29.59
N THR A 61 -13.61 -14.79 -29.46
CA THR A 61 -13.23 -13.55 -30.16
C THR A 61 -11.93 -13.80 -30.91
N THR A 62 -11.81 -13.35 -32.17
CA THR A 62 -10.57 -13.53 -32.95
C THR A 62 -9.98 -12.19 -33.35
N LEU A 63 -8.72 -11.96 -32.99
CA LEU A 63 -7.91 -10.87 -33.53
C LEU A 63 -7.08 -11.42 -34.70
N THR A 64 -7.00 -10.70 -35.82
CA THR A 64 -6.23 -11.12 -37.00
C THR A 64 -5.39 -9.96 -37.55
N MET A 65 -4.08 -10.18 -37.72
CA MET A 65 -3.14 -9.21 -38.28
C MET A 65 -2.51 -9.78 -39.56
N ALA A 66 -2.77 -9.14 -40.69
CA ALA A 66 -2.10 -9.46 -41.95
C ALA A 66 -0.65 -8.92 -41.96
N PRO A 67 0.28 -9.49 -42.73
CA PRO A 67 1.60 -8.90 -42.97
C PRO A 67 1.48 -7.46 -43.49
N GLY A 68 2.11 -6.50 -42.81
CA GLY A 68 1.98 -5.06 -43.13
C GLY A 68 0.62 -4.43 -42.82
N GLY A 69 -0.34 -5.18 -42.28
CA GLY A 69 -1.67 -4.69 -41.92
C GLY A 69 -1.72 -3.97 -40.57
N PRO A 70 -2.80 -3.22 -40.28
CA PRO A 70 -2.96 -2.52 -39.01
C PRO A 70 -3.16 -3.48 -37.83
N SER A 71 -2.66 -3.07 -36.66
CA SER A 71 -2.80 -3.78 -35.37
C SER A 71 -4.27 -3.98 -34.99
N PRO A 72 -4.83 -5.21 -35.02
CA PRO A 72 -6.15 -5.49 -34.47
C PRO A 72 -6.11 -5.27 -32.97
N THR A 73 -7.10 -4.57 -32.41
CA THR A 73 -7.06 -4.01 -31.06
C THR A 73 -8.45 -4.05 -30.41
N ILE A 74 -8.52 -4.41 -29.13
CA ILE A 74 -9.73 -4.39 -28.30
C ILE A 74 -9.43 -3.65 -27.01
N THR A 75 -10.27 -2.69 -26.61
CA THR A 75 -10.21 -2.03 -25.30
C THR A 75 -11.30 -2.59 -24.41
N LEU A 76 -10.94 -2.99 -23.20
CA LEU A 76 -11.80 -3.64 -22.20
C LEU A 76 -11.89 -2.78 -20.93
N ASP A 77 -13.04 -2.84 -20.27
CA ASP A 77 -13.33 -2.14 -19.01
C ASP A 77 -13.87 -3.16 -17.99
N TYR A 78 -13.18 -3.28 -16.86
CA TYR A 78 -13.56 -4.12 -15.71
C TYR A 78 -14.57 -3.43 -14.77
N GLY A 79 -15.03 -2.22 -15.13
CA GLY A 79 -16.00 -1.39 -14.40
C GLY A 79 -15.40 -0.64 -13.21
N ARG A 80 -14.32 -1.16 -12.66
CA ARG A 80 -13.56 -0.70 -11.49
C ARG A 80 -12.18 -1.36 -11.48
N VAL A 81 -11.22 -0.77 -10.76
CA VAL A 81 -9.84 -1.28 -10.62
C VAL A 81 -9.86 -2.67 -9.98
N VAL A 82 -9.13 -3.59 -10.57
CA VAL A 82 -8.85 -4.96 -10.12
C VAL A 82 -7.33 -5.14 -10.04
N GLY A 83 -6.85 -6.34 -9.72
CA GLY A 83 -5.42 -6.65 -9.68
C GLY A 83 -5.18 -8.13 -9.39
N GLY A 84 -4.06 -8.68 -9.87
CA GLY A 84 -3.78 -10.10 -9.79
C GLY A 84 -2.91 -10.57 -10.95
N LEU A 85 -3.11 -11.79 -11.43
CA LEU A 85 -2.38 -12.37 -12.55
C LEU A 85 -3.27 -12.31 -13.80
N PRO A 86 -2.94 -11.52 -14.85
CA PRO A 86 -3.68 -11.55 -16.12
C PRO A 86 -3.70 -12.94 -16.78
N VAL A 87 -4.85 -13.29 -17.34
CA VAL A 87 -5.16 -14.61 -17.93
C VAL A 87 -5.77 -14.47 -19.32
N PHE A 88 -5.30 -15.29 -20.26
CA PHE A 88 -5.80 -15.37 -21.63
C PHE A 88 -6.05 -16.85 -21.97
N ALA A 89 -7.31 -17.22 -22.22
CA ALA A 89 -7.67 -18.56 -22.68
C ALA A 89 -7.67 -18.58 -24.21
N VAL A 90 -6.59 -19.11 -24.80
CA VAL A 90 -6.38 -19.21 -26.24
C VAL A 90 -7.06 -20.47 -26.76
N SER A 91 -8.00 -20.32 -27.68
CA SER A 91 -8.73 -21.42 -28.32
C SER A 91 -8.11 -21.84 -29.67
N ALA A 92 -7.46 -20.91 -30.37
CA ALA A 92 -6.76 -21.17 -31.64
C ALA A 92 -5.69 -20.11 -31.91
N VAL A 93 -4.68 -20.47 -32.71
CA VAL A 93 -3.59 -19.60 -33.18
C VAL A 93 -3.29 -19.92 -34.64
N SER A 94 -2.93 -18.91 -35.43
CA SER A 94 -2.33 -19.08 -36.75
C SER A 94 -1.16 -18.12 -36.95
N GLY A 95 -0.11 -18.55 -37.65
CA GLY A 95 1.12 -17.77 -37.85
C GLY A 95 2.03 -17.74 -36.62
N ARG A 96 2.67 -16.59 -36.36
CA ARG A 96 3.49 -16.34 -35.16
C ARG A 96 3.13 -14.98 -34.53
N PRO A 97 1.89 -14.80 -34.07
CA PRO A 97 1.43 -13.52 -33.53
C PRO A 97 2.07 -13.23 -32.17
N ALA A 98 2.29 -11.94 -31.90
CA ALA A 98 2.60 -11.43 -30.58
C ALA A 98 1.34 -10.76 -30.02
N LEU A 99 0.74 -11.38 -28.99
CA LEU A 99 -0.43 -10.89 -28.27
C LEU A 99 0.05 -9.96 -27.17
N GLN A 100 -0.18 -8.67 -27.31
CA GLN A 100 0.24 -7.68 -26.32
C GLN A 100 -0.94 -7.17 -25.51
N ALA A 101 -0.78 -7.13 -24.18
CA ALA A 101 -1.73 -6.52 -23.27
C ALA A 101 -1.15 -5.25 -22.65
N VAL A 102 -1.98 -4.24 -22.44
CA VAL A 102 -1.64 -2.92 -21.91
C VAL A 102 -2.68 -2.52 -20.86
N TYR A 103 -2.26 -1.88 -19.76
CA TYR A 103 -3.07 -1.74 -18.54
C TYR A 103 -3.14 -0.29 -18.04
N ALA A 104 -4.32 0.14 -17.51
CA ALA A 104 -4.49 1.45 -16.87
C ALA A 104 -5.58 1.48 -15.77
N GLU A 105 -5.42 2.30 -14.72
CA GLU A 105 -6.46 2.51 -13.70
C GLU A 105 -7.63 3.41 -14.17
N ALA A 106 -7.39 4.30 -15.12
CA ALA A 106 -8.38 5.20 -15.71
C ALA A 106 -8.23 5.28 -17.24
N GLN A 107 -9.33 5.54 -17.96
CA GLN A 107 -9.32 5.56 -19.43
C GLN A 107 -8.48 6.73 -19.99
N GLN A 108 -8.36 7.81 -19.24
CA GLN A 108 -7.57 9.00 -19.56
C GLN A 108 -6.06 8.74 -19.40
N TYR A 109 -5.68 7.77 -18.56
CA TYR A 109 -4.30 7.33 -18.36
C TYR A 109 -3.87 6.21 -19.32
N LEU A 110 -4.75 5.78 -20.24
CA LEU A 110 -4.51 4.67 -21.17
C LEU A 110 -3.61 5.12 -22.35
N GLY A 111 -2.31 5.27 -22.08
CA GLY A 111 -1.29 5.53 -23.09
C GLY A 111 -0.96 4.29 -23.95
N ALA A 112 -0.11 4.48 -24.96
CA ALA A 112 0.30 3.40 -25.88
C ALA A 112 1.02 2.21 -25.18
N ASN A 113 1.57 2.47 -23.99
CA ASN A 113 2.26 1.52 -23.10
C ASN A 113 1.56 1.38 -21.73
N GLY A 114 0.37 1.94 -21.56
CA GLY A 114 -0.41 1.93 -20.31
C GLY A 114 -0.20 3.18 -19.45
N ASP A 115 -0.63 3.12 -18.19
CA ASP A 115 -0.49 4.22 -17.21
C ASP A 115 0.86 4.17 -16.46
N SER A 116 1.94 4.15 -17.23
CA SER A 116 3.33 4.18 -16.75
C SER A 116 3.81 5.61 -16.45
N SER A 117 4.73 5.72 -15.49
CA SER A 117 5.05 6.98 -14.79
C SER A 117 6.05 7.93 -15.47
N TYR A 118 6.65 7.58 -16.61
CA TYR A 118 7.67 8.41 -17.28
C TYR A 118 7.43 8.52 -18.80
N PRO A 119 7.56 9.71 -19.41
CA PRO A 119 7.26 9.93 -20.83
C PRO A 119 8.39 9.50 -21.79
N ASP A 120 9.66 9.64 -21.40
CA ASP A 120 10.79 9.71 -22.35
C ASP A 120 11.66 8.43 -22.42
N GLY A 121 11.07 7.25 -22.34
CA GLY A 121 11.80 5.99 -22.58
C GLY A 121 12.86 5.63 -21.51
N ALA A 122 12.80 6.23 -20.33
CA ALA A 122 13.20 5.55 -19.10
C ALA A 122 12.35 4.28 -18.93
N GLU A 123 12.88 3.26 -18.26
CA GLU A 123 12.13 2.01 -18.14
C GLU A 123 10.88 2.21 -17.28
N PHE A 124 9.78 1.58 -17.68
CA PHE A 124 8.47 1.76 -17.07
C PHE A 124 8.44 1.18 -15.65
N ASN A 125 8.83 2.00 -14.67
CA ASN A 125 8.83 1.61 -13.28
C ASN A 125 7.66 2.25 -12.52
N VAL A 126 6.82 1.39 -11.97
CA VAL A 126 5.70 1.73 -11.05
C VAL A 126 6.17 1.81 -9.59
N SER A 127 7.47 1.78 -9.33
CA SER A 127 8.04 1.62 -7.99
C SER A 127 9.14 2.65 -7.81
N PHE A 128 8.97 3.62 -6.91
CA PHE A 128 10.06 4.56 -6.59
C PHE A 128 11.10 3.93 -5.66
N VAL A 129 10.72 2.83 -4.99
CA VAL A 129 11.63 1.97 -4.24
C VAL A 129 11.75 0.61 -4.94
N GLY A 130 12.98 0.23 -5.30
CA GLY A 130 13.29 -0.89 -6.20
C GLY A 130 13.30 -2.28 -5.54
N ASN A 131 13.07 -3.31 -6.37
CA ASN A 131 12.53 -4.65 -6.05
C ASN A 131 11.00 -4.67 -5.94
N GLY A 132 10.31 -4.83 -7.08
CA GLY A 132 8.89 -4.49 -7.25
C GLY A 132 7.83 -5.39 -6.64
N GLY A 133 7.97 -5.89 -5.40
CA GLY A 133 6.83 -6.49 -4.68
C GLY A 133 6.13 -7.68 -5.37
N ALA A 134 6.83 -8.40 -6.26
CA ALA A 134 6.30 -9.41 -7.19
C ALA A 134 5.28 -8.91 -8.25
N VAL A 135 5.26 -7.60 -8.50
CA VAL A 135 4.51 -6.94 -9.58
C VAL A 135 5.29 -6.97 -10.89
N SER A 136 4.58 -7.12 -12.01
CA SER A 136 5.03 -6.67 -13.32
C SER A 136 5.09 -5.15 -13.26
N GLN A 137 6.31 -4.59 -13.20
CA GLN A 137 6.45 -3.13 -13.16
C GLN A 137 6.07 -2.49 -14.50
N SER A 138 6.12 -3.26 -15.60
CA SER A 138 5.61 -2.79 -16.88
C SER A 138 4.08 -2.68 -16.89
N ARG A 139 3.58 -1.62 -17.52
CA ARG A 139 2.14 -1.44 -17.82
C ARG A 139 1.76 -2.03 -19.18
N MET A 140 2.66 -2.79 -19.80
CA MET A 140 2.51 -3.50 -21.06
C MET A 140 3.30 -4.82 -21.05
N ASN A 141 2.68 -5.94 -21.44
CA ASN A 141 3.35 -7.24 -21.54
C ASN A 141 3.04 -7.97 -22.85
N THR A 142 4.03 -8.70 -23.39
CA THR A 142 3.99 -9.29 -24.72
C THR A 142 4.02 -10.82 -24.69
N TYR A 143 2.86 -11.45 -24.87
CA TYR A 143 2.70 -12.91 -24.86
C TYR A 143 2.82 -13.48 -26.28
N ARG A 144 3.44 -14.67 -26.41
CA ARG A 144 3.71 -15.33 -27.70
C ARG A 144 3.02 -16.69 -27.79
N PRO A 145 1.68 -16.74 -28.00
CA PRO A 145 0.94 -17.99 -28.07
C PRO A 145 1.38 -18.85 -29.26
N SER A 146 1.67 -20.12 -29.02
CA SER A 146 2.07 -21.10 -30.06
C SER A 146 0.97 -22.09 -30.44
N GLY A 147 -0.14 -22.09 -29.71
CA GLY A 147 -1.30 -22.97 -29.92
C GLY A 147 -2.39 -22.71 -28.88
N PRO A 148 -3.45 -23.54 -28.85
CA PRO A 148 -4.50 -23.47 -27.82
C PRO A 148 -3.93 -23.77 -26.42
N GLY A 149 -4.45 -23.08 -25.40
CA GLY A 149 -4.00 -23.24 -24.02
C GLY A 149 -4.37 -22.06 -23.12
N LEU A 150 -4.04 -22.16 -21.83
CA LEU A 150 -4.22 -21.08 -20.86
C LEU A 150 -2.90 -20.36 -20.62
N ILE A 151 -2.81 -19.10 -21.01
CA ILE A 151 -1.72 -18.21 -20.62
C ILE A 151 -2.11 -17.55 -19.30
N VAL A 152 -1.21 -17.64 -18.31
CA VAL A 152 -1.35 -16.95 -17.02
C VAL A 152 -0.05 -16.19 -16.77
N SER A 153 -0.16 -14.92 -16.40
CA SER A 153 1.00 -14.08 -16.10
C SER A 153 1.77 -14.59 -14.89
N ARG A 154 3.09 -14.45 -14.93
CA ARG A 154 4.03 -14.93 -13.91
C ARG A 154 4.09 -13.99 -12.69
N LEU A 155 4.05 -12.68 -12.96
CA LEU A 155 4.01 -11.62 -11.97
C LEU A 155 2.62 -10.98 -11.90
N VAL A 156 2.38 -10.28 -10.80
CA VAL A 156 1.12 -9.56 -10.53
C VAL A 156 1.03 -8.34 -11.44
N GLN A 157 -0.05 -8.18 -12.21
CA GLN A 157 -0.44 -6.83 -12.63
C GLN A 157 -1.15 -6.19 -11.43
N GLY A 158 -0.55 -5.13 -10.91
CA GLY A 158 -1.16 -4.33 -9.85
C GLY A 158 -2.16 -3.34 -10.46
N GLY A 159 -3.31 -3.14 -9.82
CA GLY A 159 -4.22 -2.01 -10.06
C GLY A 159 -4.48 -1.69 -11.54
N GLU A 160 -5.47 -2.32 -12.16
CA GLU A 160 -5.95 -1.96 -13.50
C GLU A 160 -7.48 -1.96 -13.58
N ARG A 161 -8.09 -0.98 -14.26
CA ARG A 161 -9.52 -0.99 -14.64
C ARG A 161 -9.69 -1.24 -16.14
N PHE A 162 -8.79 -0.70 -16.94
CA PHE A 162 -8.82 -0.76 -18.39
C PHE A 162 -7.68 -1.64 -18.89
N GLN A 163 -7.99 -2.47 -19.88
CA GLN A 163 -7.03 -3.34 -20.54
C GLN A 163 -7.18 -3.22 -22.06
N VAL A 164 -6.10 -2.92 -22.77
CA VAL A 164 -6.05 -3.04 -24.23
C VAL A 164 -5.37 -4.35 -24.59
N ILE A 165 -5.93 -5.08 -25.54
CA ILE A 165 -5.35 -6.29 -26.13
C ILE A 165 -5.16 -6.04 -27.62
N ARG A 166 -3.95 -6.24 -28.13
CA ARG A 166 -3.61 -6.06 -29.55
C ARG A 166 -2.69 -7.15 -30.09
N LEU A 167 -2.63 -7.30 -31.41
CA LEU A 167 -1.56 -8.08 -32.06
C LEU A 167 -0.50 -7.13 -32.64
N THR A 168 0.77 -7.36 -32.31
CA THR A 168 1.91 -6.58 -32.82
C THR A 168 2.75 -7.32 -33.87
N GLN A 169 2.43 -8.59 -34.15
CA GLN A 169 3.06 -9.38 -35.23
C GLN A 169 2.01 -10.20 -36.00
N PRO A 170 2.23 -10.48 -37.31
CA PRO A 170 1.23 -11.14 -38.16
C PRO A 170 0.82 -12.55 -37.72
N GLY A 171 -0.46 -12.86 -37.94
CA GLY A 171 -1.12 -14.09 -37.52
C GLY A 171 -2.53 -13.85 -37.03
N SER A 172 -3.11 -14.83 -36.34
CA SER A 172 -4.37 -14.65 -35.61
C SER A 172 -4.35 -15.36 -34.26
N VAL A 173 -5.11 -14.82 -33.32
CA VAL A 173 -5.32 -15.39 -31.99
C VAL A 173 -6.82 -15.38 -31.70
N THR A 174 -7.39 -16.56 -31.44
CA THR A 174 -8.75 -16.69 -30.94
C THR A 174 -8.72 -16.87 -29.43
N LEU A 175 -9.36 -15.95 -28.72
CA LEU A 175 -9.52 -15.95 -27.27
C LEU A 175 -10.96 -16.35 -26.91
N SER A 176 -11.13 -17.34 -26.05
CA SER A 176 -12.44 -17.65 -25.44
C SER A 176 -12.68 -16.89 -24.14
N ARG A 177 -11.61 -16.47 -23.45
CA ARG A 177 -11.68 -15.73 -22.18
C ARG A 177 -10.48 -14.80 -22.02
N VAL A 178 -10.75 -13.67 -21.38
CA VAL A 178 -9.77 -12.72 -20.85
C VAL A 178 -10.20 -12.41 -19.41
N GLY A 179 -9.24 -12.19 -18.52
CA GLY A 179 -9.52 -11.72 -17.17
C GLY A 179 -8.29 -11.62 -16.29
N ILE A 180 -8.52 -11.35 -15.02
CA ILE A 180 -7.50 -11.24 -13.96
C ILE A 180 -7.82 -12.30 -12.89
N ARG A 181 -6.86 -13.16 -12.56
CA ARG A 181 -6.95 -14.08 -11.41
C ARG A 181 -6.42 -13.35 -10.18
N PRO A 182 -7.26 -12.97 -9.20
CA PRO A 182 -6.82 -12.21 -8.04
C PRO A 182 -5.96 -13.08 -7.12
N LEU A 183 -5.11 -12.44 -6.31
CA LEU A 183 -4.31 -13.13 -5.28
C LEU A 183 -5.13 -13.50 -4.04
N VAL A 184 -6.28 -12.85 -3.88
CA VAL A 184 -7.21 -13.02 -2.76
C VAL A 184 -8.62 -13.14 -3.34
N PRO A 185 -9.38 -14.21 -3.06
CA PRO A 185 -10.78 -14.27 -3.46
C PRO A 185 -11.57 -13.13 -2.83
N THR A 186 -12.27 -12.33 -3.66
CA THR A 186 -13.15 -11.26 -3.19
C THR A 186 -14.20 -11.82 -2.22
N PRO A 187 -14.24 -11.40 -0.94
CA PRO A 187 -15.19 -11.94 0.02
C PRO A 187 -16.63 -11.55 -0.35
N GLN A 188 -17.53 -12.55 -0.41
CA GLN A 188 -18.94 -12.32 -0.77
C GLN A 188 -19.66 -11.33 0.18
N ARG A 189 -19.17 -11.18 1.41
CA ARG A 189 -19.59 -10.16 2.38
C ARG A 189 -18.38 -9.76 3.23
N ARG A 190 -18.18 -8.45 3.44
CA ARG A 190 -17.15 -7.94 4.35
C ARG A 190 -17.54 -8.13 5.82
N ALA A 191 -16.54 -8.11 6.71
CA ALA A 191 -16.73 -8.25 8.15
C ALA A 191 -17.54 -7.07 8.72
N GLY A 192 -17.18 -5.84 8.36
CA GLY A 192 -17.94 -4.62 8.60
C GLY A 192 -18.66 -4.08 7.36
N TYR A 193 -19.65 -3.21 7.57
CA TYR A 193 -20.33 -2.45 6.51
C TYR A 193 -20.93 -1.15 7.07
N PHE A 194 -21.15 -0.16 6.21
CA PHE A 194 -21.86 1.09 6.51
C PHE A 194 -22.82 1.44 5.36
N THR A 195 -23.96 2.04 5.69
CA THR A 195 -24.90 2.66 4.75
C THR A 195 -25.73 3.72 5.47
N SER A 196 -26.19 4.74 4.75
CA SER A 196 -26.81 5.95 5.28
C SER A 196 -27.82 6.57 4.31
N SER A 197 -28.53 7.58 4.78
CA SER A 197 -29.48 8.36 3.97
C SER A 197 -28.85 9.19 2.83
N ASP A 198 -27.52 9.24 2.74
CA ASP A 198 -26.77 9.88 1.66
C ASP A 198 -26.04 8.81 0.83
N PRO A 199 -26.44 8.57 -0.43
CA PRO A 199 -25.81 7.56 -1.28
C PRO A 199 -24.35 7.91 -1.64
N ALA A 200 -23.95 9.19 -1.58
CA ALA A 200 -22.57 9.57 -1.87
C ALA A 200 -21.60 9.10 -0.78
N LEU A 201 -21.99 9.22 0.50
CA LEU A 201 -21.19 8.72 1.63
C LEU A 201 -21.13 7.19 1.65
N ASN A 202 -22.21 6.52 1.23
CA ASN A 202 -22.25 5.06 1.13
C ASN A 202 -21.25 4.53 0.10
N GLU A 203 -21.15 5.22 -1.04
CA GLU A 203 -20.17 4.92 -2.08
C GLU A 203 -18.74 5.25 -1.63
N ILE A 204 -18.49 6.44 -1.06
CA ILE A 204 -17.18 6.84 -0.54
C ILE A 204 -16.68 5.86 0.53
N TRP A 205 -17.58 5.32 1.37
CA TRP A 205 -17.23 4.26 2.33
C TRP A 205 -16.77 2.97 1.64
N ASP A 206 -17.46 2.54 0.57
CA ASP A 206 -17.11 1.34 -0.19
C ASP A 206 -15.79 1.50 -0.94
N LEU A 207 -15.51 2.68 -1.50
CA LEU A 207 -14.23 2.98 -2.17
C LEU A 207 -13.03 2.70 -1.24
N GLY A 208 -13.04 3.24 -0.03
CA GLY A 208 -11.93 3.04 0.93
C GLY A 208 -11.85 1.59 1.43
N ALA A 209 -12.99 0.96 1.74
CA ALA A 209 -13.06 -0.45 2.14
C ALA A 209 -12.53 -1.39 1.05
N ARG A 210 -12.80 -1.06 -0.22
CA ARG A 210 -12.34 -1.80 -1.40
C ARG A 210 -10.86 -1.55 -1.71
N THR A 211 -10.33 -0.38 -1.36
CA THR A 211 -8.93 -0.04 -1.60
C THR A 211 -8.02 -0.83 -0.67
N VAL A 212 -8.33 -0.90 0.63
CA VAL A 212 -7.57 -1.75 1.57
C VAL A 212 -7.72 -3.24 1.27
N GLU A 213 -8.85 -3.67 0.68
CA GLU A 213 -9.04 -5.04 0.17
C GLU A 213 -8.10 -5.36 -1.00
N LEU A 214 -7.93 -4.44 -1.97
CA LEU A 214 -7.00 -4.59 -3.10
C LEU A 214 -5.51 -4.46 -2.69
N GLY A 215 -5.23 -3.70 -1.63
CA GLY A 215 -3.90 -3.53 -1.04
C GLY A 215 -3.49 -4.63 -0.05
N THR A 216 -4.39 -5.54 0.33
CA THR A 216 -4.08 -6.63 1.29
C THR A 216 -3.58 -7.88 0.56
N VAL A 217 -2.48 -8.47 1.07
CA VAL A 217 -1.92 -9.75 0.60
C VAL A 217 -1.77 -10.74 1.77
N PRO A 218 -2.39 -11.94 1.72
CA PRO A 218 -2.18 -13.01 2.69
C PRO A 218 -0.74 -13.52 2.71
N ALA A 219 -0.32 -14.14 3.82
CA ALA A 219 1.00 -14.75 3.90
C ALA A 219 1.22 -15.77 2.77
N ARG A 220 2.37 -15.66 2.07
CA ARG A 220 2.79 -16.53 0.95
C ARG A 220 1.90 -16.46 -0.30
N SER A 221 1.18 -15.37 -0.53
CA SER A 221 0.32 -15.19 -1.72
C SER A 221 1.03 -14.54 -2.92
N LEU A 222 2.15 -13.83 -2.71
CA LEU A 222 2.90 -13.19 -3.80
C LEU A 222 3.72 -14.25 -4.58
N PRO A 223 3.70 -14.26 -5.92
CA PRO A 223 4.53 -15.18 -6.70
C PRO A 223 6.03 -14.82 -6.55
N PRO A 224 6.96 -15.78 -6.68
CA PRO A 224 8.38 -15.46 -6.64
C PRO A 224 8.80 -14.70 -7.91
N THR A 225 9.66 -13.69 -7.73
CA THR A 225 10.20 -12.87 -8.82
C THR A 225 11.10 -13.68 -9.76
N TRP A 226 11.74 -14.76 -9.28
CA TRP A 226 12.61 -15.64 -10.06
C TRP A 226 12.29 -17.13 -9.85
N THR A 227 12.75 -18.00 -10.75
CA THR A 227 12.51 -19.45 -10.70
C THR A 227 13.82 -20.22 -10.48
N VAL A 228 14.00 -20.84 -9.33
CA VAL A 228 15.14 -21.74 -9.06
C VAL A 228 14.92 -23.09 -9.74
N THR A 229 15.96 -23.62 -10.38
CA THR A 229 15.96 -24.92 -11.06
C THR A 229 17.21 -25.75 -10.70
N PRO A 230 17.26 -27.06 -11.00
CA PRO A 230 18.46 -27.87 -10.82
C PRO A 230 19.67 -27.42 -11.65
N GLN A 231 19.48 -26.58 -12.67
CA GLN A 231 20.53 -26.08 -13.58
C GLN A 231 21.03 -24.68 -13.19
N GLY A 232 20.27 -23.94 -12.39
CA GLY A 232 20.53 -22.55 -12.01
C GLY A 232 19.26 -21.75 -11.74
N LEU A 233 19.43 -20.45 -11.54
CA LEU A 233 18.36 -19.48 -11.33
C LEU A 233 17.89 -18.93 -12.68
N ILE A 234 16.61 -19.09 -13.01
CA ILE A 234 15.99 -18.46 -14.16
C ILE A 234 15.41 -17.10 -13.75
N VAL A 235 15.86 -16.06 -14.43
CA VAL A 235 15.40 -14.68 -14.28
C VAL A 235 14.73 -14.28 -15.59
N ARG A 236 13.50 -13.75 -15.49
CA ARG A 236 12.59 -13.50 -16.61
C ARG A 236 11.76 -12.26 -16.33
N ASP A 237 11.64 -11.36 -17.28
CA ASP A 237 10.60 -10.30 -17.28
C ASP A 237 10.48 -9.58 -15.91
N SER A 238 11.62 -9.22 -15.30
CA SER A 238 11.68 -8.68 -13.94
C SER A 238 12.75 -7.61 -13.86
N THR A 239 12.34 -6.36 -13.60
CA THR A 239 13.20 -5.17 -13.63
C THR A 239 14.48 -5.35 -12.83
N PHE A 240 14.40 -5.60 -11.51
CA PHE A 240 15.47 -6.17 -10.70
C PHE A 240 15.04 -6.67 -9.32
N SER A 241 15.82 -7.60 -8.75
CA SER A 241 15.93 -7.85 -7.31
C SER A 241 17.42 -7.98 -6.94
N MET A 242 17.80 -7.64 -5.70
CA MET A 242 19.20 -7.40 -5.28
C MET A 242 19.54 -8.07 -3.95
N TYR A 243 20.81 -8.42 -3.73
CA TYR A 243 21.25 -9.05 -2.48
C TYR A 243 21.14 -8.08 -1.30
N GLN A 244 20.32 -8.41 -0.31
CA GLN A 244 19.86 -7.42 0.68
C GLN A 244 20.96 -6.97 1.66
N ALA A 245 21.98 -7.80 1.92
CA ALA A 245 23.12 -7.42 2.75
C ALA A 245 24.26 -6.70 1.99
N GLY A 246 24.15 -6.56 0.66
CA GLY A 246 25.22 -5.99 -0.18
C GLY A 246 25.09 -4.49 -0.47
N THR A 247 24.02 -3.84 -0.04
CA THR A 247 23.65 -2.47 -0.46
C THR A 247 24.58 -1.35 0.02
N LYS A 248 25.58 -1.66 0.85
CA LYS A 248 26.61 -0.71 1.32
C LYS A 248 28.03 -1.06 0.85
N TRP A 249 28.18 -1.96 -0.13
CA TRP A 249 29.48 -2.29 -0.72
C TRP A 249 30.03 -1.16 -1.61
N SER A 250 31.36 -1.03 -1.63
CA SER A 250 32.09 -0.10 -2.49
C SER A 250 33.37 -0.79 -3.00
N GLY A 251 33.38 -1.17 -4.29
CA GLY A 251 34.47 -1.94 -4.88
C GLY A 251 34.34 -3.45 -4.68
N TYR A 252 33.73 -4.13 -5.65
CA TYR A 252 33.64 -5.59 -5.71
C TYR A 252 33.81 -6.14 -7.13
N THR A 253 34.04 -7.45 -7.24
CA THR A 253 33.99 -8.21 -8.49
C THR A 253 32.99 -9.35 -8.32
N ALA A 254 32.02 -9.44 -9.24
CA ALA A 254 31.03 -10.51 -9.31
C ALA A 254 31.34 -11.42 -10.52
N GLU A 255 31.45 -12.72 -10.27
CA GLU A 255 31.75 -13.77 -11.26
C GLU A 255 30.59 -14.78 -11.26
N PHE A 256 30.09 -15.16 -12.43
CA PHE A 256 29.00 -16.12 -12.60
C PHE A 256 28.97 -16.69 -14.03
N ASP A 257 28.29 -17.83 -14.22
CA ASP A 257 27.99 -18.32 -15.57
C ASP A 257 26.55 -17.91 -15.95
N VAL A 258 26.33 -17.57 -17.22
CA VAL A 258 25.03 -17.21 -17.78
C VAL A 258 24.72 -17.97 -19.07
N GLN A 259 23.44 -18.26 -19.31
CA GLN A 259 22.88 -18.50 -20.64
C GLN A 259 21.79 -17.46 -20.93
N VAL A 260 21.76 -16.92 -22.14
CA VAL A 260 20.55 -16.30 -22.68
C VAL A 260 19.61 -17.42 -23.13
N LEU A 261 18.42 -17.50 -22.54
CA LEU A 261 17.36 -18.42 -22.97
C LEU A 261 16.46 -17.74 -24.01
N GLU A 262 16.03 -16.51 -23.76
CA GLU A 262 15.16 -15.74 -24.65
C GLU A 262 15.68 -14.30 -24.75
N ASN A 263 16.10 -13.91 -25.95
CA ASN A 263 16.57 -12.58 -26.38
C ASN A 263 17.78 -12.00 -25.62
N GLU A 264 17.64 -11.75 -24.33
CA GLU A 264 18.63 -11.08 -23.48
C GLU A 264 18.69 -11.73 -22.08
N ALA A 265 19.81 -11.54 -21.37
CA ALA A 265 19.96 -11.84 -19.94
C ALA A 265 20.58 -10.63 -19.22
N GLY A 266 20.06 -10.25 -18.05
CA GLY A 266 20.47 -9.02 -17.36
C GLY A 266 20.87 -9.18 -15.89
N TRP A 267 21.71 -8.27 -15.41
CA TRP A 267 22.14 -8.18 -14.02
C TRP A 267 22.40 -6.73 -13.58
N MET A 268 22.46 -6.50 -12.27
CA MET A 268 22.61 -5.18 -11.65
C MET A 268 23.95 -5.05 -10.94
N VAL A 269 24.57 -3.88 -11.07
CA VAL A 269 25.69 -3.42 -10.24
C VAL A 269 25.42 -2.03 -9.65
N GLY A 270 26.00 -1.74 -8.48
CA GLY A 270 25.61 -0.57 -7.68
C GLY A 270 24.12 -0.58 -7.28
N ALA A 271 23.55 -1.78 -7.07
CA ALA A 271 22.13 -1.96 -6.86
C ALA A 271 21.67 -1.45 -5.48
N SER A 272 20.64 -0.62 -5.47
CA SER A 272 20.04 -0.02 -4.28
C SER A 272 18.53 0.12 -4.50
N PRO A 273 17.74 0.47 -3.46
CA PRO A 273 16.32 0.74 -3.64
C PRO A 273 16.09 1.95 -4.55
N SER A 274 17.03 2.90 -4.58
CA SER A 274 16.99 4.10 -5.42
C SER A 274 17.54 3.88 -6.84
N GLY A 275 17.90 2.65 -7.23
CA GLY A 275 18.36 2.32 -8.59
C GLY A 275 19.67 1.54 -8.65
N GLY A 276 20.56 1.94 -9.54
CA GLY A 276 21.77 1.20 -9.89
C GLY A 276 21.82 0.84 -11.37
N PHE A 277 22.97 0.35 -11.83
CA PHE A 277 23.22 0.16 -13.25
C PHE A 277 22.89 -1.27 -13.68
N ARG A 278 22.06 -1.41 -14.71
CA ARG A 278 21.75 -2.70 -15.33
C ARG A 278 22.67 -2.95 -16.51
N LEU A 279 23.26 -4.14 -16.52
CA LEU A 279 23.93 -4.73 -17.67
C LEU A 279 22.99 -5.71 -18.37
N VAL A 280 23.01 -5.72 -19.70
CA VAL A 280 22.05 -6.44 -20.55
C VAL A 280 22.81 -7.10 -21.69
N LEU A 281 22.86 -8.43 -21.71
CA LEU A 281 23.62 -9.22 -22.67
C LEU A 281 22.67 -9.86 -23.70
N ALA A 282 22.72 -9.38 -24.94
CA ALA A 282 21.81 -9.75 -26.02
C ALA A 282 22.39 -10.85 -26.94
N ALA A 283 21.55 -11.81 -27.32
CA ALA A 283 21.91 -12.87 -28.26
C ALA A 283 22.05 -12.37 -29.71
N SER A 284 22.71 -13.16 -30.56
CA SER A 284 22.89 -12.86 -31.99
C SER A 284 21.59 -12.83 -32.80
N ASP A 285 20.52 -13.42 -32.26
CA ASP A 285 19.18 -13.48 -32.83
C ASP A 285 18.12 -12.78 -31.96
N ASP A 286 18.52 -11.82 -31.11
CA ASP A 286 17.61 -10.97 -30.32
C ASP A 286 16.53 -10.30 -31.21
N ALA A 287 15.31 -10.23 -30.70
CA ALA A 287 14.14 -9.67 -31.37
C ALA A 287 13.41 -8.59 -30.54
N ILE A 288 14.04 -8.07 -29.47
CA ILE A 288 13.52 -6.95 -28.64
C ILE A 288 14.54 -5.81 -28.45
N GLY A 289 15.85 -6.11 -28.42
CA GLY A 289 16.92 -5.15 -28.18
C GLY A 289 17.79 -4.89 -29.42
N THR A 290 19.11 -4.75 -29.22
CA THR A 290 20.10 -4.72 -30.32
C THR A 290 20.89 -6.03 -30.32
N PRO A 291 20.79 -6.86 -31.37
CA PRO A 291 21.41 -8.17 -31.37
C PRO A 291 22.92 -8.15 -31.19
N ASN A 292 23.43 -9.16 -30.50
CA ASN A 292 24.85 -9.38 -30.26
C ASN A 292 25.56 -8.19 -29.59
N THR A 293 24.92 -7.55 -28.59
CA THR A 293 25.46 -6.43 -27.81
C THR A 293 25.50 -6.70 -26.31
N LEU A 294 26.33 -5.94 -25.61
CA LEU A 294 26.19 -5.66 -24.19
C LEU A 294 25.74 -4.20 -24.03
N ARG A 295 24.66 -3.98 -23.28
CA ARG A 295 24.05 -2.66 -23.02
C ARG A 295 24.13 -2.33 -21.53
N LEU A 296 24.41 -1.06 -21.21
CA LEU A 296 24.39 -0.51 -19.86
C LEU A 296 23.26 0.52 -19.76
N THR A 297 22.31 0.31 -18.85
CA THR A 297 21.16 1.19 -18.62
C THR A 297 20.98 1.49 -17.13
N HIS A 298 20.08 2.39 -16.75
CA HIS A 298 19.70 2.63 -15.36
C HIS A 298 18.17 2.68 -15.25
N PRO A 299 17.50 1.91 -14.37
CA PRO A 299 16.03 1.77 -14.39
C PRO A 299 15.25 3.09 -14.33
N PHE A 300 15.80 4.10 -13.64
CA PHE A 300 15.17 5.41 -13.43
C PHE A 300 15.70 6.55 -14.31
N VAL A 301 16.53 6.26 -15.33
CA VAL A 301 17.07 7.28 -16.25
C VAL A 301 16.80 6.87 -17.70
N ALA A 302 16.48 7.84 -18.54
CA ALA A 302 16.14 7.61 -19.94
C ALA A 302 17.34 7.15 -20.78
N GLY A 303 17.10 6.17 -21.65
CA GLY A 303 18.04 5.72 -22.66
C GLY A 303 19.17 4.78 -22.19
N THR A 304 20.12 4.55 -23.10
CA THR A 304 21.25 3.64 -22.91
C THR A 304 22.50 4.45 -22.58
N LEU A 305 23.15 4.14 -21.44
CA LEU A 305 24.34 4.84 -20.96
C LEU A 305 25.61 4.42 -21.72
N ALA A 306 25.70 3.14 -22.09
CA ALA A 306 26.74 2.62 -22.98
C ALA A 306 26.22 1.38 -23.74
N GLN A 307 26.66 1.19 -24.98
CA GLN A 307 26.35 0.00 -25.78
C GLN A 307 27.56 -0.39 -26.61
N VAL A 308 27.90 -1.69 -26.58
CA VAL A 308 29.06 -2.26 -27.27
C VAL A 308 28.65 -3.54 -27.99
N ALA A 309 29.17 -3.75 -29.21
CA ALA A 309 28.98 -5.01 -29.93
C ALA A 309 29.92 -6.09 -29.37
N LEU A 310 29.42 -7.32 -29.23
CA LEU A 310 30.24 -8.43 -28.74
C LEU A 310 31.25 -8.86 -29.82
N PRO A 311 32.54 -9.07 -29.49
CA PRO A 311 33.58 -9.48 -30.45
C PRO A 311 33.53 -11.00 -30.79
N PHE A 312 32.35 -11.60 -30.67
CA PHE A 312 32.03 -13.00 -30.93
C PHE A 312 30.50 -13.14 -31.07
N GLU A 313 30.03 -14.24 -31.62
CA GLU A 313 28.59 -14.52 -31.74
C GLU A 313 28.04 -15.17 -30.44
N LEU A 314 27.09 -14.52 -29.76
CA LEU A 314 26.46 -15.06 -28.55
C LEU A 314 25.18 -15.82 -28.88
N LYS A 315 25.20 -17.15 -28.74
CA LYS A 315 24.08 -18.05 -29.10
C LYS A 315 23.23 -18.40 -27.88
N ARG A 316 21.90 -18.32 -28.02
CA ARG A 316 20.96 -18.78 -26.99
C ARG A 316 21.25 -20.22 -26.56
N GLY A 317 21.07 -20.52 -25.28
CA GLY A 317 21.33 -21.84 -24.71
C GLY A 317 22.83 -22.23 -24.64
N THR A 318 23.75 -21.30 -24.91
CA THR A 318 25.19 -21.47 -24.68
C THR A 318 25.55 -20.92 -23.30
N TRP A 319 26.47 -21.57 -22.58
CA TRP A 319 27.05 -21.04 -21.35
C TRP A 319 28.21 -20.11 -21.67
N HIS A 320 28.19 -18.90 -21.11
CA HIS A 320 29.29 -17.94 -21.12
C HIS A 320 29.67 -17.61 -19.67
N HIS A 321 30.96 -17.42 -19.40
CA HIS A 321 31.43 -16.96 -18.10
C HIS A 321 31.48 -15.43 -18.08
N VAL A 322 30.91 -14.80 -17.06
CA VAL A 322 30.83 -13.34 -16.92
C VAL A 322 31.50 -12.92 -15.63
N LYS A 323 32.41 -11.95 -15.76
CA LYS A 323 33.07 -11.26 -14.65
C LYS A 323 32.79 -9.77 -14.75
N THR A 324 32.11 -9.21 -13.76
CA THR A 324 31.84 -7.77 -13.67
C THR A 324 32.58 -7.17 -12.47
N VAL A 325 33.45 -6.19 -12.72
CA VAL A 325 34.05 -5.35 -11.67
C VAL A 325 33.18 -4.12 -11.50
N ALA A 326 32.79 -3.81 -10.26
CA ALA A 326 31.97 -2.66 -9.88
C ALA A 326 32.71 -1.86 -8.81
N GLY A 327 33.29 -0.73 -9.20
CA GLY A 327 34.14 0.10 -8.34
C GLY A 327 34.08 1.56 -8.74
N SER A 328 35.23 2.15 -9.08
CA SER A 328 35.33 3.46 -9.74
C SER A 328 34.86 3.45 -11.20
N ALA A 329 34.81 2.25 -11.79
CA ALA A 329 34.27 1.96 -13.11
C ALA A 329 33.39 0.70 -13.05
N VAL A 330 32.61 0.48 -14.10
CA VAL A 330 31.94 -0.80 -14.41
C VAL A 330 32.70 -1.44 -15.56
N GLN A 331 33.45 -2.51 -15.28
CA GLN A 331 34.16 -3.29 -16.28
C GLN A 331 33.50 -4.67 -16.42
N VAL A 332 33.21 -5.09 -17.64
CA VAL A 332 32.58 -6.40 -17.92
C VAL A 332 33.46 -7.21 -18.84
N TYR A 333 33.80 -8.41 -18.38
CA TYR A 333 34.46 -9.44 -19.15
C TYR A 333 33.46 -10.56 -19.46
N VAL A 334 33.50 -11.08 -20.68
CA VAL A 334 32.77 -12.28 -21.09
C VAL A 334 33.76 -13.23 -21.74
N ASP A 335 33.83 -14.47 -21.24
CA ASP A 335 34.82 -15.49 -21.61
C ASP A 335 36.26 -14.92 -21.62
N ASP A 336 36.64 -14.31 -20.50
CA ASP A 336 37.91 -13.60 -20.20
C ASP A 336 38.24 -12.38 -21.09
N ARG A 337 37.38 -12.02 -22.05
CA ARG A 337 37.56 -10.84 -22.92
C ARG A 337 36.88 -9.63 -22.31
N LEU A 338 37.60 -8.52 -22.15
CA LEU A 338 36.99 -7.23 -21.81
C LEU A 338 36.04 -6.79 -22.93
N VAL A 339 34.77 -6.59 -22.61
CA VAL A 339 33.71 -6.20 -23.55
C VAL A 339 33.30 -4.74 -23.31
N LEU A 340 33.17 -4.33 -22.04
CA LEU A 340 32.81 -2.96 -21.64
C LEU A 340 33.77 -2.46 -20.57
N ASP A 341 34.21 -1.22 -20.70
CA ASP A 341 34.82 -0.42 -19.63
C ASP A 341 34.13 0.94 -19.61
N ALA A 342 33.34 1.20 -18.56
CA ALA A 342 32.57 2.42 -18.38
C ALA A 342 33.02 3.12 -17.08
N PRO A 343 33.54 4.37 -17.12
CA PRO A 343 34.07 5.09 -15.97
C PRO A 343 32.94 5.66 -15.08
N ILE A 344 32.09 4.77 -14.58
CA ILE A 344 30.89 5.06 -13.79
C ILE A 344 31.06 4.39 -12.42
N PRO A 345 31.19 5.18 -11.34
CA PRO A 345 31.23 4.64 -9.98
C PRO A 345 29.95 3.89 -9.62
N SER A 346 30.09 2.68 -9.09
CA SER A 346 28.96 1.75 -8.86
C SER A 346 28.88 1.19 -7.42
N PRO A 347 28.82 2.06 -6.39
CA PRO A 347 28.57 1.63 -5.00
C PRO A 347 27.16 1.07 -4.83
N GLY A 348 27.00 0.07 -3.97
CA GLY A 348 25.75 -0.65 -3.74
C GLY A 348 25.89 -2.16 -3.95
N SER A 349 24.76 -2.87 -4.01
CA SER A 349 24.70 -4.32 -4.09
C SER A 349 24.86 -4.86 -5.52
N PHE A 350 24.74 -6.18 -5.65
CA PHE A 350 24.58 -6.91 -6.91
C PHE A 350 23.16 -7.49 -7.00
N GLY A 351 22.64 -7.70 -8.22
CA GLY A 351 21.31 -8.27 -8.44
C GLY A 351 21.13 -8.87 -9.83
N PHE A 352 19.95 -9.45 -10.11
CA PHE A 352 19.59 -9.93 -11.45
C PHE A 352 18.36 -9.20 -12.00
N ALA A 353 18.26 -9.12 -13.33
CA ALA A 353 17.36 -8.21 -14.04
C ALA A 353 16.93 -8.73 -15.43
N GLY A 354 15.87 -8.14 -16.01
CA GLY A 354 15.42 -8.42 -17.38
C GLY A 354 14.28 -7.50 -17.85
N TYR A 355 14.15 -7.36 -19.17
CA TYR A 355 13.08 -6.67 -19.90
C TYR A 355 11.89 -7.61 -20.21
N ASP A 356 10.75 -7.07 -20.67
CA ASP A 356 9.61 -7.84 -21.20
C ASP A 356 10.03 -8.67 -22.43
N GLY A 357 9.85 -10.00 -22.35
CA GLY A 357 10.29 -10.95 -23.37
C GLY A 357 11.76 -11.38 -23.24
N SER A 358 12.39 -11.21 -22.07
CA SER A 358 13.78 -11.62 -21.82
C SER A 358 13.89 -12.75 -20.79
N ALA A 359 14.87 -13.64 -20.96
CA ALA A 359 15.12 -14.74 -20.03
C ALA A 359 16.60 -15.12 -19.98
N GLY A 360 17.18 -15.06 -18.78
CA GLY A 360 18.52 -15.57 -18.47
C GLY A 360 18.48 -16.77 -17.51
N LEU A 361 19.43 -17.69 -17.65
CA LEU A 361 19.72 -18.76 -16.69
C LEU A 361 21.11 -18.52 -16.09
N PHE A 362 21.20 -18.42 -14.76
CA PHE A 362 22.41 -18.04 -14.05
C PHE A 362 22.86 -19.12 -13.06
N ARG A 363 24.17 -19.37 -12.93
CA ARG A 363 24.73 -20.24 -11.88
C ARG A 363 26.10 -19.75 -11.40
N ASN A 364 26.64 -20.41 -10.38
CA ASN A 364 28.01 -20.22 -9.89
C ASN A 364 28.34 -18.77 -9.48
N LEU A 365 27.38 -18.03 -8.91
CA LEU A 365 27.59 -16.63 -8.51
C LEU A 365 28.50 -16.54 -7.30
N LYS A 366 29.63 -15.86 -7.48
CA LYS A 366 30.57 -15.49 -6.42
C LYS A 366 30.86 -13.99 -6.50
N ILE A 367 30.93 -13.34 -5.35
CA ILE A 367 31.25 -11.91 -5.23
C ILE A 367 32.42 -11.75 -4.27
N THR A 368 33.45 -11.01 -4.68
CA THR A 368 34.65 -10.72 -3.89
C THR A 368 34.89 -9.22 -3.79
N GLY A 369 35.50 -8.77 -2.70
CA GLY A 369 35.74 -7.36 -2.42
C GLY A 369 36.32 -7.18 -1.01
N GLY A 370 36.93 -6.03 -0.73
CA GLY A 370 37.58 -5.76 0.55
C GLY A 370 38.70 -6.76 0.95
N GLY A 371 39.25 -7.51 -0.01
CA GLY A 371 40.23 -8.59 0.23
C GLY A 371 39.64 -9.97 0.56
N GLY A 372 38.32 -10.15 0.50
CA GLY A 372 37.65 -11.43 0.82
C GLY A 372 36.50 -11.79 -0.13
N THR A 373 35.79 -12.87 0.21
CA THR A 373 34.51 -13.22 -0.44
C THR A 373 33.37 -12.53 0.31
N LEU A 374 32.55 -11.77 -0.42
CA LEU A 374 31.38 -11.03 0.10
C LEU A 374 30.08 -11.84 -0.02
N LEU A 375 29.99 -12.71 -1.04
CA LEU A 375 28.89 -13.65 -1.26
C LEU A 375 29.41 -14.86 -2.06
N ASP A 376 28.99 -16.06 -1.69
CA ASP A 376 29.14 -17.28 -2.50
C ASP A 376 27.74 -17.92 -2.56
N ALA A 377 27.07 -17.79 -3.71
CA ALA A 377 25.64 -17.99 -3.85
C ALA A 377 25.31 -19.18 -4.75
N LYS A 378 24.90 -20.27 -4.11
CA LYS A 378 24.37 -21.46 -4.79
C LYS A 378 23.01 -21.15 -5.43
N LEU A 379 23.02 -20.69 -6.69
CA LEU A 379 21.83 -20.32 -7.46
C LEU A 379 20.86 -21.50 -7.78
N THR A 380 21.16 -22.71 -7.33
CA THR A 380 20.26 -23.88 -7.35
C THR A 380 19.56 -24.14 -6.01
N ASP A 381 19.81 -23.30 -4.99
CA ASP A 381 19.19 -23.38 -3.67
C ASP A 381 18.01 -22.38 -3.53
N PRO A 382 16.79 -22.82 -3.17
CA PRO A 382 15.65 -21.92 -2.95
C PRO A 382 15.90 -20.77 -1.96
N ALA A 383 16.85 -20.91 -1.02
CA ALA A 383 17.23 -19.84 -0.08
C ALA A 383 17.75 -18.57 -0.79
N VAL A 384 18.21 -18.65 -2.04
CA VAL A 384 18.62 -17.48 -2.82
C VAL A 384 17.47 -16.48 -3.05
N LEU A 385 16.22 -16.97 -3.11
CA LEU A 385 15.06 -16.10 -3.31
C LEU A 385 14.82 -15.19 -2.10
N ASP A 386 15.01 -15.69 -0.89
CA ASP A 386 14.95 -14.90 0.34
C ASP A 386 16.14 -13.94 0.44
N ALA A 387 17.35 -14.40 0.09
CA ALA A 387 18.58 -13.61 0.15
C ALA A 387 18.58 -12.35 -0.75
N PHE A 388 17.85 -12.40 -1.87
CA PHE A 388 17.68 -11.29 -2.81
C PHE A 388 16.30 -10.61 -2.72
N ALA A 389 15.44 -11.03 -1.78
CA ALA A 389 14.03 -10.62 -1.68
C ALA A 389 13.20 -10.81 -2.98
N ALA A 390 13.57 -11.84 -3.76
CA ALA A 390 12.89 -12.32 -4.96
C ALA A 390 11.90 -13.48 -4.67
N GLY A 391 11.67 -13.79 -3.39
CA GLY A 391 10.76 -14.85 -2.92
C GLY A 391 9.29 -14.42 -2.83
N THR A 392 8.55 -15.08 -1.94
CA THR A 392 7.17 -14.75 -1.59
C THR A 392 7.13 -13.94 -0.27
N ASN A 393 6.02 -13.27 0.03
CA ASN A 393 5.86 -12.57 1.29
C ASN A 393 5.73 -13.55 2.47
N ARG A 394 6.54 -13.36 3.52
CA ARG A 394 6.54 -14.26 4.69
C ARG A 394 5.34 -14.04 5.62
N PHE A 395 4.82 -12.82 5.70
CA PHE A 395 3.67 -12.44 6.51
C PHE A 395 2.51 -11.99 5.63
N ALA A 396 1.29 -12.00 6.18
CA ALA A 396 0.21 -11.20 5.61
C ALA A 396 0.59 -9.72 5.75
N ALA A 397 0.23 -8.88 4.78
CA ALA A 397 0.58 -7.48 4.77
C ALA A 397 -0.53 -6.65 4.13
N ILE A 398 -0.72 -5.42 4.62
CA ILE A 398 -1.31 -4.35 3.81
C ILE A 398 -0.18 -3.52 3.18
N LEU A 399 -0.39 -3.18 1.92
CA LEU A 399 0.51 -2.43 1.06
C LEU A 399 -0.07 -1.02 0.80
N ASP A 400 0.77 -0.09 0.34
CA ASP A 400 0.39 1.29 -0.02
C ASP A 400 -0.79 1.35 -0.99
N GLY A 401 -0.75 0.59 -2.10
CA GLY A 401 -1.76 0.65 -3.12
C GLY A 401 -1.90 -0.60 -3.98
N ALA A 402 -2.87 -0.56 -4.89
CA ALA A 402 -3.11 -1.67 -5.81
C ALA A 402 -2.12 -1.66 -6.99
N LYS A 403 -1.91 -0.50 -7.62
CA LYS A 403 -1.16 -0.31 -8.88
C LYS A 403 0.35 -0.43 -8.73
N ARG A 404 0.89 0.41 -7.86
CA ARG A 404 2.30 0.84 -7.85
C ARG A 404 2.95 0.47 -6.51
N ASP A 405 4.27 0.46 -6.47
CA ASP A 405 5.18 -0.01 -5.40
C ASP A 405 4.83 -1.38 -4.79
N ARG A 406 3.71 -1.47 -4.08
CA ARG A 406 3.17 -2.67 -3.41
C ARG A 406 4.06 -3.09 -2.25
N TYR A 407 4.34 -2.11 -1.40
CA TYR A 407 5.27 -2.11 -0.27
C TYR A 407 4.54 -1.89 1.05
N VAL A 408 5.15 -2.32 2.16
CA VAL A 408 4.64 -2.05 3.50
C VAL A 408 5.11 -0.67 3.95
N TRP A 409 4.29 0.34 3.69
CA TRP A 409 4.52 1.73 4.13
C TRP A 409 3.95 1.95 5.54
N SER A 410 4.77 2.42 6.48
CA SER A 410 4.42 2.47 7.91
C SER A 410 3.57 3.69 8.31
N GLY A 411 3.64 4.78 7.54
CA GLY A 411 2.75 5.95 7.66
C GLY A 411 1.33 5.68 7.17
N ASP A 412 1.19 5.02 6.01
CA ASP A 412 -0.10 4.61 5.44
C ASP A 412 -0.99 3.84 6.41
N LEU A 413 -0.40 3.02 7.29
CA LEU A 413 -1.10 2.25 8.31
C LEU A 413 -1.94 3.14 9.24
N ALA A 414 -1.55 4.39 9.47
CA ALA A 414 -2.28 5.34 10.31
C ALA A 414 -3.69 5.68 9.77
N VAL A 415 -3.95 5.45 8.48
CA VAL A 415 -5.27 5.60 7.85
C VAL A 415 -5.83 4.26 7.37
N SER A 416 -4.98 3.38 6.82
CA SER A 416 -5.40 2.12 6.21
C SER A 416 -5.73 1.01 7.21
N ALA A 417 -5.00 0.91 8.34
CA ALA A 417 -5.32 -0.07 9.38
C ALA A 417 -6.67 0.22 10.08
N PRO A 418 -7.00 1.48 10.44
CA PRO A 418 -8.37 1.84 10.83
C PRO A 418 -9.43 1.42 9.82
N ALA A 419 -9.21 1.62 8.51
CA ALA A 419 -10.16 1.19 7.49
C ALA A 419 -10.32 -0.34 7.44
N ILE A 420 -9.24 -1.12 7.61
CA ILE A 420 -9.30 -2.58 7.80
C ILE A 420 -10.20 -2.94 8.99
N TYR A 421 -9.99 -2.33 10.16
CA TYR A 421 -10.73 -2.66 11.38
C TYR A 421 -12.25 -2.41 11.24
N TYR A 422 -12.65 -1.40 10.47
CA TYR A 422 -14.06 -1.10 10.23
C TYR A 422 -14.67 -1.80 9.00
N SER A 423 -13.89 -2.51 8.16
CA SER A 423 -14.39 -3.10 6.91
C SER A 423 -13.98 -4.57 6.68
N THR A 424 -12.74 -4.87 6.29
CA THR A 424 -12.31 -6.23 5.91
C THR A 424 -12.13 -7.14 7.12
N GLY A 425 -11.65 -6.60 8.25
CA GLY A 425 -11.29 -7.38 9.44
C GLY A 425 -9.96 -8.15 9.32
N ALA A 426 -9.15 -7.89 8.28
CA ALA A 426 -7.84 -8.50 8.04
C ALA A 426 -6.75 -7.99 9.02
N THR A 427 -6.94 -8.25 10.31
CA THR A 427 -6.04 -7.80 11.39
C THR A 427 -4.68 -8.50 11.36
N ASP A 428 -4.60 -9.67 10.74
CA ASP A 428 -3.36 -10.41 10.45
C ASP A 428 -2.45 -9.66 9.48
N ALA A 429 -3.02 -8.96 8.48
CA ALA A 429 -2.28 -8.13 7.54
C ALA A 429 -1.62 -6.94 8.25
N VAL A 430 -2.32 -6.29 9.19
CA VAL A 430 -1.73 -5.20 10.00
C VAL A 430 -0.65 -5.74 10.95
N ALA A 431 -0.92 -6.88 11.60
CA ALA A 431 0.05 -7.53 12.49
C ALA A 431 1.33 -7.93 11.76
N GLY A 432 1.22 -8.43 10.52
CA GLY A 432 2.35 -8.80 9.69
C GLY A 432 3.10 -7.60 9.12
N SER A 433 2.42 -6.53 8.70
CA SER A 433 3.05 -5.26 8.32
C SER A 433 3.86 -4.66 9.49
N LEU A 434 3.27 -4.58 10.69
CA LEU A 434 3.97 -4.15 11.91
C LEU A 434 5.13 -5.10 12.29
N GLY A 435 4.91 -6.42 12.16
CA GLY A 435 5.90 -7.45 12.46
C GLY A 435 7.11 -7.41 11.54
N LEU A 436 6.91 -7.05 10.27
CA LEU A 436 7.97 -6.86 9.27
C LEU A 436 8.81 -5.62 9.61
N ALA A 437 8.20 -4.46 9.80
CA ALA A 437 8.91 -3.23 10.18
C ALA A 437 9.67 -3.39 11.51
N ALA A 438 9.08 -4.09 12.49
CA ALA A 438 9.73 -4.38 13.77
C ALA A 438 10.92 -5.36 13.66
N ALA A 439 10.98 -6.20 12.63
CA ALA A 439 12.12 -7.08 12.36
C ALA A 439 13.32 -6.35 11.74
N TYR A 440 13.10 -5.15 11.20
CA TYR A 440 14.10 -4.27 10.60
C TYR A 440 14.26 -2.94 11.36
N GLN A 441 14.04 -2.93 12.69
CA GLN A 441 14.42 -1.77 13.51
C GLN A 441 15.94 -1.66 13.60
N ARG A 442 16.49 -0.46 13.32
CA ARG A 442 17.92 -0.15 13.49
C ARG A 442 18.36 -0.24 14.96
N SER A 443 19.66 -0.48 15.19
CA SER A 443 20.21 -0.53 16.55
C SER A 443 20.07 0.78 17.31
N ASN A 444 20.01 1.92 16.61
CA ASN A 444 19.71 3.22 17.18
C ASN A 444 18.27 3.38 17.71
N GLY A 445 17.33 2.49 17.32
CA GLY A 445 15.91 2.50 17.70
C GLY A 445 14.93 2.99 16.62
N MET A 446 15.41 3.43 15.45
CA MET A 446 14.55 3.88 14.33
C MET A 446 13.88 2.70 13.62
N PHE A 447 12.59 2.84 13.30
CA PHE A 447 11.85 1.91 12.43
C PHE A 447 11.91 2.38 10.97
N PRO A 448 11.77 1.47 9.98
CA PRO A 448 11.73 1.84 8.58
C PRO A 448 10.41 2.55 8.20
N GLY A 449 10.50 3.41 7.19
CA GLY A 449 9.35 4.05 6.53
C GLY A 449 8.63 3.09 5.60
N ASP A 450 9.38 2.29 4.85
CA ASP A 450 8.88 1.34 3.86
C ASP A 450 9.71 0.06 3.80
N LEU A 451 9.09 -1.05 3.40
CA LEU A 451 9.76 -2.33 3.16
C LEU A 451 9.03 -3.17 2.09
N PRO A 452 9.76 -3.85 1.17
CA PRO A 452 9.14 -4.84 0.30
C PRO A 452 8.66 -6.06 1.13
N PRO A 453 7.43 -6.57 0.92
CA PRO A 453 6.83 -7.62 1.75
C PRO A 453 7.54 -8.99 1.65
N GLN A 454 8.41 -9.17 0.66
CA GLN A 454 9.31 -10.32 0.48
C GLN A 454 10.48 -10.36 1.49
N LEU A 455 10.75 -9.28 2.25
CA LEU A 455 11.97 -9.20 3.05
C LEU A 455 12.08 -10.31 4.11
N ALA A 456 13.19 -11.05 4.01
CA ALA A 456 13.50 -12.19 4.84
C ALA A 456 14.36 -11.78 6.05
N ALA A 457 13.71 -11.54 7.19
CA ALA A 457 14.39 -11.28 8.46
C ALA A 457 15.48 -12.35 8.72
N GLY A 458 16.69 -11.87 9.05
CA GLY A 458 17.90 -12.68 9.21
C GLY A 458 18.87 -12.68 8.02
N VAL A 459 18.47 -12.22 6.84
CA VAL A 459 19.37 -12.08 5.67
C VAL A 459 20.34 -10.90 5.82
N ALA A 460 19.86 -9.79 6.38
CA ALA A 460 20.64 -8.57 6.64
C ALA A 460 20.22 -8.00 8.00
N SER A 461 21.13 -7.30 8.68
CA SER A 461 20.78 -6.48 9.84
C SER A 461 20.15 -5.17 9.38
N ALA A 462 19.28 -4.59 10.21
CA ALA A 462 18.65 -3.29 9.92
C ALA A 462 19.65 -2.17 9.62
N ASP A 463 20.82 -2.19 10.29
CA ASP A 463 21.88 -1.20 10.10
C ASP A 463 22.67 -1.40 8.79
N ALA A 464 22.68 -2.62 8.24
CA ALA A 464 23.25 -2.90 6.92
C ALA A 464 22.31 -2.45 5.78
N MET A 465 21.00 -2.41 6.03
CA MET A 465 20.00 -1.99 5.05
C MET A 465 20.22 -0.52 4.60
N PRO A 466 19.84 -0.18 3.35
CA PRO A 466 19.88 1.18 2.81
C PRO A 466 19.24 2.23 3.71
N ASP A 467 19.71 3.47 3.65
CA ASP A 467 19.08 4.61 4.33
C ASP A 467 17.77 5.05 3.66
N ALA A 468 17.55 4.68 2.39
CA ALA A 468 16.29 4.90 1.67
C ALA A 468 15.06 4.33 2.43
N TYR A 469 15.17 3.12 3.00
CA TYR A 469 14.09 2.49 3.79
C TYR A 469 13.82 3.19 5.13
N TYR A 470 14.61 4.20 5.51
CA TYR A 470 14.50 4.93 6.79
C TYR A 470 14.52 6.44 6.55
N TYR A 471 14.11 6.90 5.36
CA TYR A 471 14.19 8.31 4.97
C TYR A 471 13.33 9.22 5.87
N SER A 472 12.19 8.74 6.37
CA SER A 472 11.22 9.53 7.13
C SER A 472 11.19 9.20 8.63
N LEU A 473 11.32 10.24 9.45
CA LEU A 473 11.17 10.16 10.91
C LEU A 473 9.70 10.11 11.35
N SER A 474 8.80 10.87 10.72
CA SER A 474 7.37 10.84 11.02
C SER A 474 6.78 9.44 10.84
N TYR A 475 7.19 8.72 9.79
CA TYR A 475 6.79 7.32 9.54
C TYR A 475 7.25 6.37 10.67
N SER A 476 8.48 6.54 11.18
CA SER A 476 8.95 5.82 12.38
C SER A 476 8.15 6.15 13.65
N ILE A 477 7.42 7.27 13.70
CA ILE A 477 6.52 7.63 14.81
C ILE A 477 5.09 7.11 14.53
N TYR A 478 4.61 7.14 13.29
CA TYR A 478 3.35 6.53 12.86
C TYR A 478 3.30 5.01 13.14
N PHE A 479 4.45 4.31 13.10
CA PHE A 479 4.56 2.94 13.58
C PHE A 479 4.10 2.78 15.04
N LEU A 480 4.50 3.69 15.94
CA LEU A 480 4.20 3.62 17.38
C LEU A 480 2.71 3.90 17.67
N THR A 481 2.10 4.86 16.98
CA THR A 481 0.66 5.15 17.10
C THR A 481 -0.17 4.00 16.51
N THR A 482 0.23 3.46 15.35
CA THR A 482 -0.38 2.28 14.73
C THR A 482 -0.31 1.06 15.64
N LEU A 483 0.81 0.82 16.33
CA LEU A 483 0.93 -0.31 17.27
C LEU A 483 0.00 -0.17 18.50
N HIS A 484 -0.17 1.06 19.02
CA HIS A 484 -1.18 1.33 20.05
C HIS A 484 -2.59 1.03 19.54
N ASP A 485 -2.93 1.49 18.34
CA ASP A 485 -4.27 1.28 17.76
C ASP A 485 -4.50 -0.20 17.42
N TYR A 486 -3.49 -0.92 16.90
CA TYR A 486 -3.56 -2.37 16.74
C TYR A 486 -3.95 -3.07 18.05
N TYR A 487 -3.27 -2.80 19.16
CA TYR A 487 -3.64 -3.33 20.47
C TYR A 487 -5.05 -2.89 20.92
N LEU A 488 -5.42 -1.63 20.68
CA LEU A 488 -6.74 -1.10 21.05
C LEU A 488 -7.89 -1.81 20.31
N TYR A 489 -7.71 -2.13 19.02
CA TYR A 489 -8.76 -2.75 18.19
C TYR A 489 -8.75 -4.29 18.25
N THR A 490 -7.59 -4.95 18.38
CA THR A 490 -7.50 -6.43 18.42
C THR A 490 -7.46 -7.02 19.84
N GLY A 491 -6.84 -6.31 20.79
CA GLY A 491 -6.55 -6.84 22.12
C GLY A 491 -5.35 -7.78 22.19
N ASP A 492 -4.56 -7.92 21.13
CA ASP A 492 -3.38 -8.80 21.10
C ASP A 492 -2.22 -8.21 21.93
N LEU A 493 -2.23 -8.55 23.22
CA LEU A 493 -1.20 -8.17 24.19
C LEU A 493 0.11 -8.96 23.99
N ASP A 494 0.07 -10.14 23.40
CA ASP A 494 1.25 -10.99 23.25
C ASP A 494 2.12 -10.53 22.07
N PHE A 495 1.51 -9.98 21.01
CA PHE A 495 2.22 -9.20 19.99
C PHE A 495 2.91 -7.97 20.60
N VAL A 496 2.22 -7.20 21.46
CA VAL A 496 2.83 -6.05 22.15
C VAL A 496 4.00 -6.49 23.04
N ARG A 497 3.84 -7.55 23.86
CA ARG A 497 4.91 -8.10 24.70
C ARG A 497 6.12 -8.52 23.90
N LYS A 498 5.91 -9.28 22.81
CA LYS A 498 6.95 -9.74 21.88
C LYS A 498 7.77 -8.59 21.30
N HIS A 499 7.13 -7.45 21.02
CA HIS A 499 7.77 -6.29 20.39
C HIS A 499 8.14 -5.16 21.38
N TRP A 500 7.87 -5.29 22.69
CA TRP A 500 8.05 -4.23 23.69
C TRP A 500 9.49 -3.70 23.78
N ALA A 501 10.49 -4.58 23.66
CA ALA A 501 11.90 -4.18 23.67
C ALA A 501 12.28 -3.29 22.46
N ALA A 502 11.60 -3.44 21.32
CA ALA A 502 11.77 -2.56 20.16
C ALA A 502 11.09 -1.20 20.40
N VAL A 503 9.86 -1.22 20.92
CA VAL A 503 9.12 -0.01 21.30
C VAL A 503 9.92 0.88 22.25
N ARG A 504 10.51 0.30 23.29
CA ARG A 504 11.36 1.04 24.25
C ARG A 504 12.54 1.72 23.56
N ARG A 505 13.32 0.99 22.74
CA ARG A 505 14.43 1.58 21.97
C ARG A 505 13.98 2.74 21.08
N SER A 506 12.78 2.67 20.51
CA SER A 506 12.25 3.75 19.67
C SER A 506 11.89 5.00 20.49
N PHE A 507 11.31 4.86 21.68
CA PHE A 507 11.16 6.01 22.59
C PHE A 507 12.50 6.54 23.10
N ASP A 508 13.48 5.68 23.34
CA ASP A 508 14.83 6.10 23.75
C ASP A 508 15.55 6.85 22.61
N TYR A 509 15.39 6.42 21.36
CA TYR A 509 15.82 7.11 20.14
C TYR A 509 15.19 8.50 20.02
N LEU A 510 13.86 8.57 20.04
CA LEU A 510 13.10 9.81 19.87
C LEU A 510 13.42 10.81 21.00
N ARG A 511 13.59 10.36 22.25
CA ARG A 511 14.07 11.20 23.36
C ARG A 511 15.47 11.77 23.08
N GLY A 512 16.35 11.00 22.42
CA GLY A 512 17.68 11.45 21.99
C GLY A 512 17.67 12.57 20.95
N LEU A 513 16.57 12.75 20.21
CA LEU A 513 16.37 13.86 19.26
C LEU A 513 15.76 15.11 19.92
N THR A 514 15.49 15.09 21.24
CA THR A 514 14.82 16.21 21.91
C THR A 514 15.78 17.29 22.42
N ASN A 515 15.36 18.56 22.29
CA ASN A 515 16.01 19.69 22.93
C ASN A 515 15.66 19.79 24.44
N ALA A 516 16.21 20.77 25.14
CA ALA A 516 15.98 20.98 26.58
C ALA A 516 14.50 21.18 26.98
N ASN A 517 13.64 21.61 26.04
CA ASN A 517 12.19 21.74 26.25
C ASN A 517 11.44 20.41 26.04
N GLY A 518 12.13 19.35 25.61
CA GLY A 518 11.55 18.05 25.30
C GLY A 518 10.96 17.95 23.89
N LEU A 519 11.19 18.92 23.00
CA LEU A 519 10.72 18.88 21.62
C LEU A 519 11.77 18.23 20.71
N ILE A 520 11.34 17.30 19.85
CA ILE A 520 12.16 16.76 18.76
C ILE A 520 12.60 17.91 17.85
N VAL A 521 13.89 17.95 17.54
CA VAL A 521 14.49 18.85 16.55
C VAL A 521 14.90 18.02 15.33
N THR A 522 14.55 18.49 14.14
CA THR A 522 14.89 17.86 12.86
C THR A 522 15.86 18.70 12.02
N ASP A 523 16.59 18.02 11.16
CA ASP A 523 17.48 18.57 10.15
C ASP A 523 17.34 17.80 8.82
N ALA A 524 18.05 18.23 7.77
CA ALA A 524 17.92 17.66 6.43
C ALA A 524 18.27 16.15 6.31
N SER A 525 18.84 15.52 7.34
CA SER A 525 19.06 14.07 7.40
C SER A 525 17.85 13.25 7.88
N ASN A 526 16.85 13.90 8.48
CA ASN A 526 15.73 13.24 9.15
C ASN A 526 14.37 13.97 9.01
N SER A 527 14.32 15.08 8.26
CA SER A 527 13.13 15.92 8.06
C SER A 527 12.07 15.38 7.08
N ALA A 528 12.30 14.24 6.41
CA ALA A 528 11.41 13.79 5.35
C ALA A 528 10.11 13.14 5.89
N ASP A 529 9.05 13.22 5.09
CA ASP A 529 7.67 13.00 5.51
C ASP A 529 6.80 12.50 4.34
N TRP A 530 5.47 12.43 4.52
CA TRP A 530 4.48 12.00 3.51
C TRP A 530 4.46 12.88 2.24
N HIS A 531 4.97 14.13 2.29
CA HIS A 531 5.10 15.00 1.12
C HIS A 531 6.46 14.75 0.44
N PRO A 532 6.52 14.06 -0.72
CA PRO A 532 7.75 13.44 -1.24
C PRO A 532 8.72 14.43 -1.91
N HIS A 533 8.51 15.74 -1.77
CA HIS A 533 9.36 16.79 -2.35
C HIS A 533 9.97 17.73 -1.30
N ASP A 534 9.85 17.41 0.00
CA ASP A 534 10.37 18.24 1.09
C ASP A 534 11.69 17.75 1.72
N ALA A 535 12.68 17.47 0.85
CA ALA A 535 14.05 17.18 1.28
C ALA A 535 14.83 18.43 1.74
N SER A 536 14.16 19.48 2.26
CA SER A 536 14.84 20.75 2.59
C SER A 536 14.19 21.68 3.62
N LYS A 537 12.92 21.51 4.06
CA LYS A 537 12.20 22.59 4.78
C LYS A 537 11.60 22.22 6.14
N LEU A 538 11.24 20.96 6.40
CA LEU A 538 10.73 20.53 7.72
C LEU A 538 11.86 20.39 8.77
N THR A 539 12.59 21.48 9.03
CA THR A 539 13.69 21.55 9.99
C THR A 539 13.33 22.38 11.23
N GLY A 540 14.09 22.17 12.31
CA GLY A 540 13.80 22.74 13.63
C GLY A 540 12.82 21.88 14.43
N THR A 541 12.10 22.49 15.36
CA THR A 541 10.97 21.86 16.05
C THR A 541 9.73 21.92 15.17
N VAL A 542 9.50 20.90 14.35
CA VAL A 542 8.31 20.75 13.50
C VAL A 542 7.08 20.42 14.35
N THR A 543 5.96 21.11 14.12
CA THR A 543 4.71 20.90 14.88
C THR A 543 4.15 19.50 14.68
N GLU A 544 4.09 19.03 13.44
CA GLU A 544 3.54 17.72 13.06
C GLU A 544 4.29 16.59 13.79
N PHE A 545 5.62 16.54 13.65
CA PHE A 545 6.49 15.52 14.25
C PHE A 545 6.40 15.51 15.79
N ASN A 546 6.36 16.70 16.42
CA ASN A 546 6.21 16.80 17.88
C ASN A 546 4.80 16.44 18.37
N THR A 547 3.79 16.65 17.54
CA THR A 547 2.39 16.30 17.80
C THR A 547 2.16 14.80 17.64
N LEU A 548 2.78 14.18 16.64
CA LEU A 548 2.90 12.73 16.50
C LEU A 548 3.67 12.12 17.68
N TYR A 549 4.80 12.72 18.10
CA TYR A 549 5.57 12.21 19.24
C TYR A 549 4.76 12.23 20.54
N TYR A 550 4.00 13.30 20.80
CA TYR A 550 3.03 13.33 21.89
C TYR A 550 1.96 12.23 21.77
N GLY A 551 1.39 12.03 20.57
CA GLY A 551 0.44 10.94 20.31
C GLY A 551 1.05 9.56 20.59
N ALA A 552 2.27 9.32 20.11
CA ALA A 552 3.03 8.10 20.35
C ALA A 552 3.32 7.90 21.84
N LEU A 553 3.79 8.90 22.58
CA LEU A 553 4.02 8.81 24.03
C LEU A 553 2.74 8.45 24.80
N ARG A 554 1.59 9.03 24.42
CA ARG A 554 0.28 8.73 25.04
C ARG A 554 -0.26 7.35 24.66
N GLY A 555 0.10 6.81 23.50
CA GLY A 555 -0.13 5.41 23.14
C GLY A 555 0.80 4.46 23.89
N GLY A 556 2.10 4.78 23.90
CA GLY A 556 3.17 4.06 24.58
C GLY A 556 2.95 3.92 26.08
N ALA A 557 2.46 4.95 26.76
CA ALA A 557 2.11 4.88 28.18
C ALA A 557 1.01 3.83 28.47
N LYS A 558 0.01 3.70 27.59
CA LYS A 558 -1.03 2.65 27.70
C LYS A 558 -0.48 1.26 27.39
N LEU A 559 0.40 1.13 26.39
CA LEU A 559 1.07 -0.12 26.07
C LEU A 559 1.98 -0.57 27.24
N ALA A 560 2.74 0.36 27.82
CA ALA A 560 3.56 0.15 29.01
C ALA A 560 2.73 -0.36 30.19
N ALA A 561 1.60 0.29 30.48
CA ALA A 561 0.66 -0.15 31.51
C ALA A 561 0.11 -1.57 31.22
N ALA A 562 -0.19 -1.89 29.96
CA ALA A 562 -0.73 -3.20 29.57
C ALA A 562 0.30 -4.34 29.68
N VAL A 563 1.59 -4.08 29.40
CA VAL A 563 2.66 -5.08 29.60
C VAL A 563 3.20 -5.13 31.04
N GLY A 564 2.83 -4.16 31.89
CA GLY A 564 3.28 -4.05 33.29
C GLY A 564 4.54 -3.18 33.51
N ASP A 565 5.03 -2.49 32.49
CA ASP A 565 6.18 -1.57 32.58
C ASP A 565 5.74 -0.21 33.15
N LEU A 566 5.37 -0.21 34.43
CA LEU A 566 4.90 0.99 35.14
C LEU A 566 5.99 2.08 35.28
N GLY A 567 7.26 1.74 35.02
CA GLY A 567 8.35 2.70 34.90
C GLY A 567 8.26 3.49 33.59
N ALA A 568 8.23 2.78 32.46
CA ALA A 568 8.05 3.39 31.14
C ALA A 568 6.72 4.16 31.04
N GLN A 569 5.63 3.68 31.65
CA GLN A 569 4.37 4.42 31.69
C GLN A 569 4.56 5.83 32.27
N ARG A 570 5.17 5.94 33.46
CA ARG A 570 5.33 7.22 34.17
C ARG A 570 6.26 8.17 33.42
N ASP A 571 7.33 7.64 32.82
CA ASP A 571 8.24 8.40 31.96
C ASP A 571 7.49 8.96 30.74
N TYR A 572 6.78 8.13 29.99
CA TYR A 572 6.07 8.56 28.78
C TYR A 572 4.92 9.53 29.09
N ASP A 573 4.21 9.37 30.20
CA ASP A 573 3.21 10.34 30.67
C ASP A 573 3.84 11.69 31.06
N ALA A 574 4.99 11.69 31.73
CA ALA A 574 5.72 12.92 32.10
C ALA A 574 6.32 13.63 30.88
N GLN A 575 6.86 12.88 29.92
CA GLN A 575 7.34 13.43 28.65
C GLN A 575 6.18 13.99 27.82
N ALA A 576 5.04 13.30 27.73
CA ALA A 576 3.87 13.79 27.00
C ALA A 576 3.35 15.12 27.59
N ALA A 577 3.32 15.25 28.92
CA ALA A 577 2.98 16.52 29.58
C ALA A 577 3.96 17.64 29.21
N ARG A 578 5.26 17.36 29.17
CA ARG A 578 6.31 18.31 28.76
C ARG A 578 6.16 18.74 27.30
N VAL A 579 6.08 17.79 26.37
CA VAL A 579 5.90 18.06 24.91
C VAL A 579 4.65 18.92 24.68
N ARG A 580 3.52 18.56 25.29
CA ARG A 580 2.27 19.33 25.17
C ARG A 580 2.39 20.76 25.69
N GLY A 581 3.14 20.97 26.79
CA GLY A 581 3.44 22.31 27.28
C GLY A 581 4.30 23.10 26.29
N ALA A 582 5.40 22.50 25.82
CA ALA A 582 6.37 23.15 24.94
C ALA A 582 5.80 23.49 23.56
N VAL A 583 5.04 22.60 22.89
CA VAL A 583 4.39 22.89 21.60
C VAL A 583 3.41 24.08 21.73
N ASN A 584 2.61 24.12 22.80
CA ASN A 584 1.69 25.24 23.06
C ASN A 584 2.41 26.56 23.41
N ALA A 585 3.65 26.52 23.90
CA ALA A 585 4.42 27.70 24.26
C ALA A 585 5.30 28.25 23.12
N THR A 586 5.65 27.42 22.12
CA THR A 586 6.63 27.78 21.08
C THR A 586 6.08 27.73 19.65
N LEU A 587 5.10 26.87 19.37
CA LEU A 587 4.58 26.58 18.03
C LEU A 587 3.11 26.98 17.83
N TYR A 588 2.36 27.29 18.89
CA TYR A 588 1.09 28.00 18.76
C TYR A 588 1.35 29.50 18.57
N ASP A 589 0.95 30.06 17.43
CA ASP A 589 0.95 31.51 17.22
C ASP A 589 -0.38 32.12 17.68
N SER A 590 -0.30 33.10 18.58
CA SER A 590 -1.46 33.83 19.09
C SER A 590 -2.03 34.87 18.12
N GLY A 591 -1.24 35.33 17.14
CA GLY A 591 -1.68 36.29 16.12
C GLY A 591 -2.62 35.66 15.10
N SER A 592 -2.14 34.65 14.37
CA SER A 592 -2.99 33.82 13.50
C SER A 592 -4.01 33.01 14.29
N GLY A 593 -3.68 32.55 15.51
CA GLY A 593 -4.50 31.63 16.28
C GLY A 593 -4.45 30.18 15.79
N LEU A 594 -3.34 29.81 15.15
CA LEU A 594 -3.04 28.50 14.57
C LEU A 594 -1.67 28.02 15.06
N TYR A 595 -1.36 26.75 14.84
CA TYR A 595 0.01 26.26 14.94
C TYR A 595 0.77 26.53 13.63
N VAL A 596 2.03 26.96 13.76
CA VAL A 596 2.97 27.13 12.63
C VAL A 596 3.52 25.77 12.18
N ILE A 597 4.22 25.74 11.04
CA ILE A 597 4.80 24.48 10.50
C ILE A 597 5.99 24.04 11.35
N SER A 598 6.93 24.96 11.62
CA SER A 598 8.00 24.79 12.60
C SER A 598 8.35 26.12 13.27
N ASP A 599 9.29 26.11 14.21
CA ASP A 599 9.83 27.35 14.78
C ASP A 599 10.56 28.21 13.72
N GLN A 600 11.08 27.57 12.68
CA GLN A 600 11.74 28.18 11.52
C GLN A 600 10.75 28.59 10.41
N ILE A 601 9.67 27.81 10.19
CA ILE A 601 8.66 28.10 9.17
C ILE A 601 7.35 28.58 9.82
N ARG A 602 7.20 29.90 9.82
CA ARG A 602 6.06 30.64 10.37
C ARG A 602 5.39 31.48 9.28
N GLY A 603 4.07 31.63 9.34
CA GLY A 603 3.26 32.32 8.33
C GLY A 603 2.34 31.35 7.60
N PRO A 604 2.86 30.48 6.71
CA PRO A 604 2.06 29.49 6.01
C PRO A 604 1.38 28.50 6.96
N VAL A 605 0.19 28.03 6.57
CA VAL A 605 -0.64 27.09 7.33
C VAL A 605 -0.47 25.69 6.74
N ALA A 606 -0.27 24.70 7.59
CA ALA A 606 -0.36 23.27 7.24
C ALA A 606 -1.59 22.62 7.89
N GLN A 607 -2.24 21.72 7.16
CA GLN A 607 -3.43 21.00 7.61
C GLN A 607 -3.09 20.03 8.74
N ASP A 608 -2.02 19.26 8.59
CA ASP A 608 -1.56 18.25 9.55
C ASP A 608 -1.18 18.84 10.92
N ALA A 609 -0.32 19.87 10.94
CA ALA A 609 0.11 20.59 12.13
C ALA A 609 -1.06 21.09 13.00
N ASN A 610 -2.19 21.46 12.38
CA ASN A 610 -3.37 21.99 13.06
C ASN A 610 -4.42 20.91 13.37
N ALA A 611 -4.69 20.01 12.42
CA ALA A 611 -5.63 18.90 12.59
C ALA A 611 -5.14 17.89 13.64
N LEU A 612 -3.86 17.48 13.59
CA LEU A 612 -3.29 16.54 14.56
C LEU A 612 -3.19 17.15 15.96
N ALA A 613 -2.92 18.46 16.07
CA ALA A 613 -2.86 19.16 17.35
C ALA A 613 -4.22 19.16 18.06
N VAL A 614 -5.32 19.24 17.30
CA VAL A 614 -6.68 19.01 17.80
C VAL A 614 -6.94 17.53 18.07
N LEU A 615 -6.65 16.63 17.12
CA LEU A 615 -6.98 15.20 17.18
C LEU A 615 -6.35 14.47 18.38
N TYR A 616 -5.06 14.69 18.65
CA TYR A 616 -4.42 14.14 19.86
C TYR A 616 -4.66 15.02 21.10
N GLY A 617 -5.16 16.24 20.94
CA GLY A 617 -5.49 17.15 22.03
C GLY A 617 -4.29 17.86 22.64
N ILE A 618 -3.23 18.14 21.86
CA ILE A 618 -2.26 19.18 22.24
C ILE A 618 -2.98 20.51 22.42
N ALA A 619 -3.86 20.86 21.47
CA ALA A 619 -4.69 22.04 21.54
C ALA A 619 -5.62 22.04 22.77
N PRO A 620 -5.71 23.16 23.51
CA PRO A 620 -6.78 23.41 24.48
C PRO A 620 -8.17 23.28 23.81
N ARG A 621 -9.12 22.64 24.49
CA ARG A 621 -10.44 22.28 23.90
C ARG A 621 -11.27 23.50 23.49
N ASP A 622 -11.15 24.57 24.24
CA ASP A 622 -11.71 25.90 23.96
C ASP A 622 -11.24 26.49 22.61
N LYS A 623 -10.09 26.05 22.09
CA LYS A 623 -9.55 26.51 20.80
C LYS A 623 -9.92 25.60 19.62
N TRP A 624 -10.42 24.38 19.84
CA TRP A 624 -10.57 23.37 18.77
C TRP A 624 -11.39 23.88 17.58
N THR A 625 -12.59 24.43 17.83
CA THR A 625 -13.46 25.00 16.79
C THR A 625 -12.82 26.18 16.07
N THR A 626 -12.10 27.04 16.80
CA THR A 626 -11.40 28.21 16.24
C THR A 626 -10.25 27.80 15.32
N ILE A 627 -9.47 26.79 15.71
CA ILE A 627 -8.36 26.25 14.92
C ILE A 627 -8.90 25.60 13.64
N LEU A 628 -9.86 24.67 13.75
CA LEU A 628 -10.43 23.96 12.60
C LEU A 628 -11.18 24.90 11.64
N GLY A 629 -11.80 25.96 12.16
CA GLY A 629 -12.41 27.02 11.37
C GLY A 629 -11.37 27.84 10.58
N LYS A 630 -10.37 28.40 11.28
CA LYS A 630 -9.32 29.22 10.66
C LYS A 630 -8.46 28.42 9.66
N MET A 631 -8.08 27.19 10.01
CA MET A 631 -7.39 26.25 9.13
C MET A 631 -8.23 25.96 7.88
N GLY A 632 -9.54 25.69 8.05
CA GLY A 632 -10.46 25.53 6.94
C GLY A 632 -10.50 26.75 6.02
N THR A 633 -10.64 27.96 6.57
CA THR A 633 -10.63 29.20 5.78
C THR A 633 -9.31 29.42 5.03
N ALA A 634 -8.15 29.12 5.63
CA ALA A 634 -6.83 29.33 5.02
C ALA A 634 -6.49 28.32 3.90
N LEU A 635 -7.13 27.16 3.88
CA LEU A 635 -6.81 26.04 2.98
C LEU A 635 -7.92 25.72 1.97
N SER A 636 -9.13 26.28 2.12
CA SER A 636 -10.31 25.96 1.31
C SER A 636 -10.13 26.22 -0.19
N THR A 637 -10.47 25.21 -1.00
CA THR A 637 -10.74 25.34 -2.44
C THR A 637 -12.16 24.84 -2.76
N ALA A 638 -12.61 25.00 -4.01
CA ALA A 638 -13.87 24.41 -4.48
C ALA A 638 -13.93 22.87 -4.37
N ASN A 639 -12.77 22.21 -4.33
CA ASN A 639 -12.62 20.74 -4.43
C ASN A 639 -12.11 20.09 -3.12
N GLY A 640 -11.98 20.88 -2.04
CA GLY A 640 -11.47 20.45 -0.73
C GLY A 640 -10.34 21.33 -0.19
N PRO A 641 -9.87 21.09 1.04
CA PRO A 641 -8.74 21.81 1.61
C PRO A 641 -7.40 21.39 0.98
N LEU A 642 -6.54 22.36 0.68
CA LEU A 642 -5.13 22.12 0.41
C LEU A 642 -4.43 21.56 1.66
N ALA A 643 -3.37 20.76 1.48
CA ALA A 643 -2.52 20.32 2.59
C ALA A 643 -1.72 21.49 3.21
N PHE A 644 -1.31 22.46 2.38
CA PHE A 644 -0.57 23.66 2.77
C PHE A 644 -1.17 24.90 2.08
N SER A 645 -1.08 26.07 2.71
CA SER A 645 -1.59 27.31 2.12
C SER A 645 -0.74 27.78 0.93
N PRO A 646 -1.30 28.55 -0.05
CA PRO A 646 -0.62 28.89 -1.31
C PRO A 646 0.71 29.66 -1.21
N ASP A 647 1.04 30.21 -0.03
CA ASP A 647 2.31 30.85 0.27
C ASP A 647 3.42 29.85 0.69
N TYR A 648 3.09 28.59 0.99
CA TYR A 648 4.05 27.52 1.23
C TYR A 648 4.71 27.04 -0.08
N ARG A 649 5.76 27.74 -0.52
CA ARG A 649 6.45 27.44 -1.78
C ARG A 649 7.34 26.19 -1.71
N THR A 650 6.81 25.02 -2.06
CA THR A 650 7.60 23.83 -2.45
C THR A 650 8.05 23.92 -3.92
N PRO A 651 8.83 22.96 -4.46
CA PRO A 651 9.08 22.85 -5.90
C PRO A 651 7.78 22.66 -6.73
N PRO A 652 7.77 23.00 -8.04
CA PRO A 652 6.53 23.30 -8.77
C PRO A 652 5.52 22.17 -8.97
N LEU A 653 5.92 20.90 -8.82
CA LEU A 653 5.05 19.76 -9.15
C LEU A 653 4.01 19.41 -8.07
N LEU A 654 4.19 19.88 -6.82
CA LEU A 654 3.33 19.55 -5.66
C LEU A 654 3.03 20.77 -4.75
N SER A 655 3.20 22.00 -5.25
CA SER A 655 3.10 23.23 -4.44
C SER A 655 1.68 23.63 -4.03
N GLN A 656 0.66 23.03 -4.64
CA GLN A 656 -0.74 23.12 -4.21
C GLN A 656 -1.40 21.77 -4.49
N LEU A 657 -1.52 20.91 -3.47
CA LEU A 657 -2.31 19.68 -3.56
C LEU A 657 -3.34 19.57 -2.44
N ILE A 658 -4.42 18.86 -2.74
CA ILE A 658 -5.40 18.33 -1.79
C ILE A 658 -4.95 16.90 -1.47
N SER A 659 -4.61 16.64 -0.20
CA SER A 659 -4.10 15.34 0.26
C SER A 659 -5.16 14.60 1.08
N PRO A 660 -5.72 13.48 0.57
CA PRO A 660 -6.64 12.62 1.31
C PRO A 660 -6.04 12.04 2.60
N PHE A 661 -4.72 11.85 2.67
CA PHE A 661 -4.02 11.38 3.87
C PHE A 661 -4.22 12.37 5.03
N VAL A 662 -3.73 13.61 4.90
CA VAL A 662 -3.88 14.62 5.97
C VAL A 662 -5.31 15.13 6.14
N SER A 663 -6.13 15.12 5.08
CA SER A 663 -7.57 15.39 5.20
C SER A 663 -8.31 14.31 6.00
N SER A 664 -7.79 13.08 6.09
CA SER A 664 -8.36 12.06 6.99
C SER A 664 -8.19 12.44 8.47
N PHE A 665 -7.11 13.12 8.83
CA PHE A 665 -6.90 13.65 10.18
C PHE A 665 -7.76 14.88 10.47
N ASP A 666 -7.99 15.77 9.50
CA ASP A 666 -8.93 16.90 9.61
C ASP A 666 -10.37 16.41 9.86
N VAL A 667 -10.85 15.45 9.04
CA VAL A 667 -12.14 14.77 9.24
C VAL A 667 -12.25 14.17 10.64
N ALA A 668 -11.21 13.49 11.12
CA ALA A 668 -11.20 12.91 12.47
C ALA A 668 -11.20 13.97 13.58
N ALA A 669 -10.43 15.05 13.42
CA ALA A 669 -10.36 16.16 14.37
C ALA A 669 -11.71 16.89 14.50
N ARG A 670 -12.38 17.14 13.37
CA ARG A 670 -13.74 17.72 13.33
C ARG A 670 -14.76 16.85 14.07
N PHE A 671 -14.78 15.55 13.86
CA PHE A 671 -15.68 14.64 14.59
C PHE A 671 -15.38 14.54 16.10
N GLU A 672 -14.12 14.58 16.54
CA GLU A 672 -13.84 14.65 17.98
C GLU A 672 -14.25 16.01 18.56
N ALA A 673 -14.08 17.12 17.81
CA ALA A 673 -14.58 18.46 18.18
C ALA A 673 -16.11 18.62 18.11
N GLY A 674 -16.82 17.74 17.39
CA GLY A 674 -18.28 17.80 17.20
C GLY A 674 -18.74 18.59 15.97
N ASP A 675 -17.81 19.03 15.12
CA ASP A 675 -18.08 19.59 13.79
C ASP A 675 -18.42 18.46 12.80
N ALA A 676 -19.50 17.72 13.06
CA ALA A 676 -19.96 16.64 12.19
C ALA A 676 -20.37 17.16 10.79
N GLY A 677 -20.85 18.41 10.70
CA GLY A 677 -21.20 19.05 9.44
C GLY A 677 -19.97 19.34 8.57
N GLY A 678 -18.95 19.98 9.14
CA GLY A 678 -17.68 20.23 8.44
C GLY A 678 -16.93 18.94 8.13
N ALA A 679 -16.95 17.94 9.01
CA ALA A 679 -16.36 16.62 8.74
C ALA A 679 -17.01 15.95 7.51
N LEU A 680 -18.35 15.94 7.43
CA LEU A 680 -19.07 15.44 6.25
C LEU A 680 -18.83 16.31 5.01
N SER A 681 -18.63 17.61 5.15
CA SER A 681 -18.28 18.52 4.04
C SER A 681 -16.90 18.22 3.45
N VAL A 682 -15.88 17.98 4.30
CA VAL A 682 -14.54 17.57 3.85
C VAL A 682 -14.59 16.17 3.20
N ILE A 683 -15.39 15.23 3.74
CA ILE A 683 -15.59 13.92 3.11
C ILE A 683 -16.20 14.09 1.70
N ARG A 684 -17.26 14.89 1.56
CA ARG A 684 -17.99 15.07 0.29
C ARG A 684 -17.21 15.85 -0.77
N THR A 685 -16.35 16.79 -0.38
CA THR A 685 -15.48 17.52 -1.31
C THR A 685 -14.34 16.62 -1.76
N VAL A 686 -13.40 16.29 -0.86
CA VAL A 686 -12.17 15.55 -1.20
C VAL A 686 -12.44 14.20 -1.88
N TRP A 687 -13.34 13.37 -1.33
CA TRP A 687 -13.62 12.04 -1.91
C TRP A 687 -14.79 12.04 -2.90
N GLY A 688 -15.51 13.17 -3.07
CA GLY A 688 -16.59 13.29 -4.05
C GLY A 688 -16.11 13.08 -5.49
N HIS A 689 -14.90 13.53 -5.80
CA HIS A 689 -14.25 13.38 -7.10
C HIS A 689 -13.92 11.93 -7.48
N MET A 690 -13.85 11.02 -6.51
CA MET A 690 -13.49 9.60 -6.71
C MET A 690 -14.69 8.71 -7.09
N ARG A 691 -15.90 9.28 -7.14
CA ARG A 691 -17.17 8.56 -7.29
C ARG A 691 -17.57 8.29 -8.74
N ALA A 692 -18.53 7.37 -8.94
CA ALA A 692 -19.13 7.06 -10.22
C ALA A 692 -19.75 8.31 -10.85
N GLY A 693 -19.43 8.54 -12.13
CA GLY A 693 -19.68 9.80 -12.84
C GLY A 693 -18.42 10.65 -13.00
N SER A 694 -17.39 10.44 -12.17
CA SER A 694 -16.05 10.99 -12.41
C SER A 694 -15.43 10.39 -13.68
N PRO A 695 -14.79 11.20 -14.55
CA PRO A 695 -14.07 10.68 -15.71
C PRO A 695 -12.95 9.71 -15.29
N TYR A 696 -12.27 10.00 -14.18
CA TYR A 696 -11.17 9.22 -13.62
C TYR A 696 -11.64 8.11 -12.65
N TYR A 697 -12.91 7.71 -12.68
CA TYR A 697 -13.47 6.72 -11.73
C TYR A 697 -12.70 5.39 -11.75
N SER A 698 -11.98 5.12 -10.66
CA SER A 698 -11.27 3.85 -10.43
C SER A 698 -12.12 2.85 -9.64
N GLY A 699 -13.14 3.28 -8.88
CA GLY A 699 -13.80 2.39 -7.91
C GLY A 699 -12.89 1.98 -6.75
N ALA A 700 -11.96 2.87 -6.39
CA ALA A 700 -11.04 2.84 -5.26
C ALA A 700 -10.69 4.30 -4.86
N THR A 701 -9.94 4.52 -3.79
CA THR A 701 -9.56 5.86 -3.31
C THR A 701 -8.21 6.31 -3.86
N TRP A 702 -8.12 7.55 -4.35
CA TRP A 702 -6.92 8.08 -5.01
C TRP A 702 -5.88 8.58 -4.01
N GLU A 703 -4.61 8.54 -4.42
CA GLU A 703 -3.46 8.98 -3.64
C GLU A 703 -3.45 10.49 -3.38
N ALA A 704 -3.55 11.32 -4.43
CA ALA A 704 -3.43 12.78 -4.36
C ALA A 704 -4.35 13.48 -5.38
N ILE A 705 -4.84 14.67 -5.03
CA ILE A 705 -5.81 15.46 -5.82
C ILE A 705 -5.26 16.87 -6.08
N ALA A 706 -5.52 17.38 -7.29
CA ALA A 706 -5.14 18.73 -7.72
C ALA A 706 -6.19 19.77 -7.27
N PRO A 707 -5.86 21.07 -7.24
CA PRO A 707 -6.84 22.11 -6.86
C PRO A 707 -8.07 22.19 -7.77
N ASP A 708 -8.05 21.56 -8.96
CA ASP A 708 -9.16 21.44 -9.90
C ASP A 708 -10.03 20.17 -9.71
N GLY A 709 -9.68 19.30 -8.76
CA GLY A 709 -10.40 18.05 -8.47
C GLY A 709 -9.96 16.85 -9.33
N THR A 710 -8.95 16.98 -10.19
CA THR A 710 -8.35 15.86 -10.93
C THR A 710 -7.28 15.12 -10.09
N PRO A 711 -6.97 13.84 -10.37
CA PRO A 711 -5.84 13.18 -9.73
C PRO A 711 -4.49 13.79 -10.15
N VAL A 712 -3.56 13.93 -9.22
CA VAL A 712 -2.19 14.42 -9.50
C VAL A 712 -1.27 13.24 -9.82
N PRO A 713 -0.52 13.22 -10.94
CA PRO A 713 -0.51 14.23 -11.99
C PRO A 713 -1.69 14.04 -12.97
N PRO A 714 -2.21 15.13 -13.57
CA PRO A 714 -3.27 15.04 -14.55
C PRO A 714 -2.76 14.37 -15.83
N ALA A 715 -3.62 13.63 -16.53
CA ALA A 715 -3.24 12.84 -17.71
C ALA A 715 -2.47 13.63 -18.79
N ALA A 716 -2.84 14.91 -18.97
CA ALA A 716 -2.22 15.81 -19.94
C ALA A 716 -0.74 16.17 -19.62
N ALA A 717 -0.25 15.90 -18.41
CA ALA A 717 1.14 16.12 -18.03
C ALA A 717 2.09 14.99 -18.50
N GLY A 718 1.57 13.94 -19.15
CA GLY A 718 2.36 12.78 -19.60
C GLY A 718 2.91 11.88 -18.47
N ASN A 719 2.63 12.25 -17.22
CA ASN A 719 3.02 11.52 -16.02
C ASN A 719 1.74 10.99 -15.35
N THR A 720 1.71 9.69 -15.04
CA THR A 720 0.57 9.01 -14.39
C THR A 720 1.02 8.27 -13.12
N TYR A 721 2.03 8.82 -12.44
CA TYR A 721 2.72 8.22 -11.28
C TYR A 721 1.81 7.82 -10.13
N ALA A 722 0.80 8.63 -9.78
CA ALA A 722 -0.02 8.35 -8.61
C ALA A 722 -0.94 7.15 -8.81
N SER A 723 -1.28 6.49 -7.71
CA SER A 723 -2.29 5.45 -7.69
C SER A 723 -3.69 6.01 -7.53
N LEU A 724 -4.64 5.50 -8.32
CA LEU A 724 -6.07 5.70 -8.13
C LEU A 724 -6.70 4.65 -7.19
N ALA A 725 -5.86 3.89 -6.47
CA ALA A 725 -6.21 2.88 -5.48
C ALA A 725 -5.13 2.82 -4.36
N HIS A 726 -5.01 3.88 -3.57
CA HIS A 726 -4.05 4.05 -2.47
C HIS A 726 -4.73 3.98 -1.08
N GLY A 727 -4.18 3.15 -0.20
CA GLY A 727 -4.70 2.82 1.14
C GLY A 727 -4.67 3.99 2.12
N TRP A 728 -3.69 4.91 2.01
CA TRP A 728 -3.63 6.14 2.83
C TRP A 728 -4.83 7.08 2.67
N SER A 729 -5.70 6.80 1.68
CA SER A 729 -6.87 7.60 1.31
C SER A 729 -8.18 6.99 1.83
N SER A 730 -8.13 5.87 2.53
CA SER A 730 -9.32 5.14 3.02
C SER A 730 -9.98 5.72 4.30
N GLY A 731 -9.58 6.92 4.72
CA GLY A 731 -10.05 7.58 5.95
C GLY A 731 -11.57 7.61 6.16
N PRO A 732 -12.40 7.96 5.16
CA PRO A 732 -13.86 7.97 5.31
C PRO A 732 -14.46 6.64 5.74
N THR A 733 -13.87 5.50 5.34
CA THR A 733 -14.30 4.15 5.75
C THR A 733 -14.21 3.96 7.26
N SER A 734 -13.16 4.49 7.88
CA SER A 734 -13.03 4.47 9.35
C SER A 734 -13.85 5.58 10.00
N ALA A 735 -13.85 6.81 9.46
CA ALA A 735 -14.52 7.96 10.07
C ALA A 735 -16.05 7.79 10.14
N LEU A 736 -16.70 7.35 9.06
CA LEU A 736 -18.15 7.14 9.03
C LEU A 736 -18.56 6.00 9.99
N SER A 737 -17.78 4.92 10.09
CA SER A 737 -18.04 3.84 11.05
C SER A 737 -17.76 4.24 12.51
N LYS A 738 -16.67 4.99 12.76
CA LYS A 738 -16.25 5.42 14.11
C LYS A 738 -17.16 6.51 14.69
N TYR A 739 -17.67 7.43 13.86
CA TYR A 739 -18.35 8.65 14.33
C TYR A 739 -19.80 8.78 13.89
N VAL A 740 -20.13 8.50 12.62
CA VAL A 740 -21.52 8.65 12.11
C VAL A 740 -22.37 7.47 12.56
N LEU A 741 -21.89 6.24 12.35
CA LEU A 741 -22.43 5.05 13.01
C LEU A 741 -22.13 5.09 14.52
N GLY A 742 -20.94 5.60 14.89
CA GLY A 742 -20.58 5.99 16.25
C GLY A 742 -19.86 4.93 17.08
N VAL A 743 -19.47 3.79 16.49
CA VAL A 743 -18.96 2.63 17.23
C VAL A 743 -17.45 2.74 17.40
N ARG A 744 -16.94 2.84 18.63
CA ARG A 744 -15.51 2.90 18.94
C ARG A 744 -15.11 2.08 20.18
N PRO A 745 -13.89 1.49 20.22
CA PRO A 745 -13.39 0.80 21.40
C PRO A 745 -13.05 1.81 22.51
N LEU A 746 -13.35 1.45 23.76
CA LEU A 746 -12.91 2.18 24.96
C LEU A 746 -11.72 1.47 25.65
N SER A 747 -11.60 0.16 25.46
CA SER A 747 -10.47 -0.64 25.92
C SER A 747 -10.13 -1.73 24.89
N ALA A 748 -8.95 -2.34 25.08
CA ALA A 748 -8.32 -3.24 24.12
C ALA A 748 -9.24 -4.37 23.63
N GLY A 749 -9.24 -4.59 22.32
CA GLY A 749 -10.03 -5.61 21.63
C GLY A 749 -11.55 -5.44 21.74
N TYR A 750 -12.06 -4.23 21.97
CA TYR A 750 -13.47 -3.95 22.29
C TYR A 750 -13.99 -4.66 23.56
N ARG A 751 -13.12 -5.01 24.53
CA ARG A 751 -13.55 -5.48 25.87
C ARG A 751 -14.58 -4.54 26.50
N SER A 752 -14.37 -3.24 26.29
CA SER A 752 -15.41 -2.23 26.40
C SER A 752 -15.48 -1.31 25.19
N TRP A 753 -16.68 -0.81 24.91
CA TRP A 753 -17.04 -0.08 23.69
C TRP A 753 -17.97 1.10 23.99
N LEU A 754 -18.04 2.04 23.05
CA LEU A 754 -18.96 3.16 23.02
C LEU A 754 -19.67 3.20 21.67
N VAL A 755 -20.98 3.40 21.68
CA VAL A 755 -21.78 3.80 20.51
C VAL A 755 -22.24 5.25 20.73
N GLU A 756 -21.58 6.20 20.11
CA GLU A 756 -21.88 7.63 20.16
C GLU A 756 -22.05 8.16 18.73
N SER A 757 -23.24 7.97 18.17
CA SER A 757 -23.56 8.33 16.78
C SER A 757 -23.69 9.83 16.61
N GLN A 758 -22.97 10.42 15.66
CA GLN A 758 -23.04 11.83 15.28
C GLN A 758 -23.74 11.98 13.91
N PRO A 759 -25.05 12.35 13.86
CA PRO A 759 -25.81 12.31 12.60
C PRO A 759 -25.36 13.30 11.52
N GLY A 760 -24.83 14.46 11.91
CA GLY A 760 -24.60 15.56 10.96
C GLY A 760 -25.92 16.00 10.30
N ASP A 761 -25.98 15.96 8.97
CA ASP A 761 -27.18 16.23 8.17
C ASP A 761 -27.95 14.95 7.75
N LEU A 762 -27.52 13.77 8.21
CA LEU A 762 -28.05 12.48 7.79
C LEU A 762 -29.29 12.09 8.60
N ARG A 763 -30.30 11.57 7.89
CA ARG A 763 -31.60 11.14 8.44
C ARG A 763 -31.57 9.74 9.05
N TRP A 764 -30.65 8.89 8.59
CA TRP A 764 -30.42 7.55 9.13
C TRP A 764 -29.02 7.04 8.76
N ALA A 765 -28.49 6.15 9.59
CA ALA A 765 -27.35 5.29 9.22
C ALA A 765 -27.50 3.90 9.84
N ARG A 766 -26.92 2.90 9.17
CA ARG A 766 -26.87 1.50 9.59
C ARG A 766 -25.53 0.90 9.23
N GLY A 767 -25.04 0.01 10.07
CA GLY A 767 -23.79 -0.69 9.80
C GLY A 767 -23.46 -1.76 10.83
N ARG A 768 -22.31 -2.39 10.61
CA ARG A 768 -21.68 -3.32 11.54
C ARG A 768 -20.20 -3.03 11.62
N VAL A 769 -19.67 -3.03 12.84
CA VAL A 769 -18.23 -3.01 13.10
C VAL A 769 -17.81 -4.40 13.62
N PRO A 770 -16.84 -5.07 13.00
CA PRO A 770 -16.36 -6.35 13.48
C PRO A 770 -15.47 -6.15 14.72
N THR A 771 -15.57 -7.06 15.68
CA THR A 771 -14.72 -7.06 16.89
C THR A 771 -14.27 -8.50 17.20
N PRO A 772 -13.25 -8.70 18.04
CA PRO A 772 -12.82 -10.02 18.51
C PRO A 772 -13.92 -10.88 19.16
N TYR A 773 -15.05 -10.30 19.56
CA TYR A 773 -16.19 -11.02 20.17
C TYR A 773 -17.38 -11.21 19.22
N GLY A 774 -17.28 -10.70 17.98
CA GLY A 774 -18.37 -10.65 17.01
C GLY A 774 -18.70 -9.22 16.58
N GLY A 775 -19.70 -9.07 15.71
CA GLY A 775 -20.10 -7.75 15.21
C GLY A 775 -20.89 -6.94 16.23
N ILE A 776 -20.57 -5.66 16.36
CA ILE A 776 -21.48 -4.66 16.92
C ILE A 776 -22.31 -4.12 15.74
N GLU A 777 -23.61 -4.39 15.72
CA GLU A 777 -24.53 -3.85 14.71
C GLU A 777 -25.30 -2.64 15.26
N VAL A 778 -25.40 -1.57 14.48
CA VAL A 778 -26.14 -0.35 14.83
C VAL A 778 -27.03 0.06 13.66
N GLU A 779 -28.26 0.47 13.95
CA GLU A 779 -29.15 1.20 13.04
C GLU A 779 -29.78 2.37 13.82
N TRP A 780 -29.66 3.60 13.31
CA TRP A 780 -30.31 4.76 13.89
C TRP A 780 -31.04 5.60 12.84
N ARG A 781 -32.05 6.35 13.28
CA ARG A 781 -32.87 7.26 12.48
C ARG A 781 -33.16 8.54 13.28
N THR A 782 -33.17 9.69 12.62
CA THR A 782 -33.44 10.99 13.25
C THR A 782 -34.51 11.76 12.48
N SER A 783 -35.37 12.47 13.20
CA SER A 783 -36.46 13.27 12.65
C SER A 783 -36.69 14.51 13.52
N GLY A 784 -36.08 15.64 13.15
CA GLY A 784 -36.15 16.87 13.93
C GLY A 784 -35.44 16.75 15.28
N VAL A 785 -36.19 16.51 16.35
CA VAL A 785 -35.65 16.30 17.72
C VAL A 785 -35.79 14.87 18.23
N ASP A 786 -36.42 13.99 17.45
CA ASP A 786 -36.68 12.60 17.83
C ASP A 786 -35.60 11.69 17.21
N PHE A 787 -35.04 10.76 18.01
CA PHE A 787 -33.91 9.91 17.61
C PHE A 787 -34.15 8.45 18.04
N ASP A 788 -34.35 7.54 17.09
CA ASP A 788 -34.47 6.10 17.31
C ASP A 788 -33.11 5.44 17.03
N LEU A 789 -32.60 4.62 17.96
CA LEU A 789 -31.40 3.79 17.79
C LEU A 789 -31.68 2.35 18.21
N THR A 790 -31.23 1.41 17.39
CA THR A 790 -31.07 -0.01 17.74
C THR A 790 -29.59 -0.36 17.73
N VAL A 791 -29.13 -1.01 18.79
CA VAL A 791 -27.79 -1.61 18.86
C VAL A 791 -27.88 -3.09 19.25
N VAL A 792 -27.06 -3.93 18.62
CA VAL A 792 -26.82 -5.33 18.98
C VAL A 792 -25.34 -5.49 19.30
N VAL A 793 -25.02 -6.02 20.47
CA VAL A 793 -23.65 -6.09 21.02
C VAL A 793 -23.30 -7.51 21.51
N PRO A 794 -22.09 -8.00 21.23
CA PRO A 794 -21.73 -9.40 21.39
C PRO A 794 -21.44 -9.82 22.85
N PRO A 795 -21.63 -11.12 23.19
CA PRO A 795 -21.21 -11.72 24.46
C PRO A 795 -19.77 -11.41 24.86
N GLY A 796 -19.49 -11.33 26.16
CA GLY A 796 -18.13 -11.08 26.67
C GLY A 796 -17.65 -9.62 26.60
N THR A 797 -18.55 -8.69 26.29
CA THR A 797 -18.31 -7.23 26.28
C THR A 797 -19.26 -6.48 27.21
N THR A 798 -18.89 -5.26 27.59
CA THR A 798 -19.78 -4.28 28.23
C THR A 798 -19.45 -2.87 27.73
N GLY A 799 -20.43 -1.98 27.61
CA GLY A 799 -20.17 -0.66 27.05
C GLY A 799 -21.21 0.39 27.37
N ALA A 800 -21.27 1.41 26.53
CA ALA A 800 -22.20 2.51 26.67
C ALA A 800 -22.76 3.00 25.33
N VAL A 801 -23.97 3.56 25.37
CA VAL A 801 -24.57 4.29 24.25
C VAL A 801 -24.72 5.75 24.64
N GLY A 802 -24.18 6.66 23.84
CA GLY A 802 -24.47 8.09 23.87
C GLY A 802 -25.46 8.43 22.75
N VAL A 803 -26.63 8.96 23.08
CA VAL A 803 -27.62 9.44 22.10
C VAL A 803 -27.75 10.95 22.12
N PRO A 804 -27.91 11.62 20.96
CA PRO A 804 -28.20 13.04 20.90
C PRO A 804 -29.58 13.34 21.51
N VAL A 805 -29.64 14.33 22.40
CA VAL A 805 -30.88 14.86 22.99
C VAL A 805 -31.09 16.35 22.67
N GLY A 806 -30.02 17.05 22.28
CA GLY A 806 -30.04 18.49 22.05
C GLY A 806 -30.19 19.28 23.36
N GLU A 807 -30.81 20.45 23.29
CA GLU A 807 -31.03 21.32 24.46
C GLU A 807 -32.39 21.11 25.12
N GLY A 808 -32.43 21.15 26.46
CA GLY A 808 -33.62 20.94 27.29
C GLY A 808 -33.92 19.46 27.60
N ARG A 809 -34.92 19.21 28.45
CA ARG A 809 -35.34 17.84 28.83
C ARG A 809 -35.89 17.06 27.64
N ARG A 810 -35.69 15.74 27.65
CA ARG A 810 -36.23 14.76 26.69
C ARG A 810 -36.70 13.51 27.43
N THR A 811 -37.65 12.81 26.82
CA THR A 811 -38.01 11.44 27.22
C THR A 811 -37.01 10.50 26.56
N LEU A 812 -36.33 9.65 27.35
CA LEU A 812 -35.56 8.52 26.84
C LEU A 812 -36.37 7.24 27.08
N VAL A 813 -36.51 6.37 26.08
CA VAL A 813 -37.21 5.10 26.21
C VAL A 813 -36.24 3.97 25.86
N VAL A 814 -35.93 3.11 26.82
CA VAL A 814 -34.98 2.00 26.67
C VAL A 814 -35.74 0.68 26.77
N ASN A 815 -35.75 -0.10 25.70
CA ASN A 815 -36.49 -1.37 25.59
C ASN A 815 -37.97 -1.24 26.05
N GLY A 816 -38.62 -0.14 25.69
CA GLY A 816 -40.02 0.17 26.04
C GLY A 816 -40.23 0.76 27.44
N ARG A 817 -39.17 1.01 28.21
CA ARG A 817 -39.25 1.62 29.56
C ARG A 817 -38.76 3.06 29.54
N THR A 818 -39.58 3.98 30.06
CA THR A 818 -39.23 5.40 30.19
C THR A 818 -38.12 5.60 31.23
N VAL A 819 -37.12 6.39 30.85
CA VAL A 819 -36.00 6.86 31.65
C VAL A 819 -36.00 8.39 31.53
N GLN A 820 -36.05 9.10 32.66
CA GLN A 820 -35.88 10.55 32.66
C GLN A 820 -34.40 10.87 32.49
N ALA A 821 -34.05 11.47 31.35
CA ALA A 821 -32.66 11.76 30.98
C ALA A 821 -32.43 13.26 30.81
N ASP A 822 -31.33 13.73 31.39
CA ASP A 822 -30.71 15.02 31.10
C ASP A 822 -29.20 14.82 30.91
N ALA A 823 -28.45 15.90 30.65
CA ALA A 823 -27.00 15.84 30.40
C ALA A 823 -26.18 15.31 31.60
N SER A 824 -26.75 15.22 32.80
CA SER A 824 -26.10 14.64 33.98
C SER A 824 -26.19 13.10 34.03
N PHE A 825 -27.07 12.48 33.24
CA PHE A 825 -27.35 11.03 33.30
C PHE A 825 -26.10 10.14 33.14
N GLY A 826 -26.08 9.00 33.83
CA GLY A 826 -24.87 8.24 34.17
C GLY A 826 -24.16 7.52 33.01
N GLY A 827 -23.25 8.23 32.33
CA GLY A 827 -22.23 7.61 31.46
C GLY A 827 -21.09 6.91 32.21
N PRO A 828 -20.35 5.99 31.57
CA PRO A 828 -19.25 5.23 32.18
C PRO A 828 -18.03 6.12 32.49
N GLN A 829 -17.16 5.66 33.40
CA GLN A 829 -15.88 6.33 33.67
C GLN A 829 -14.98 6.33 32.43
N GLY A 830 -14.17 7.38 32.28
CA GLY A 830 -13.21 7.54 31.18
C GLY A 830 -13.78 8.11 29.87
N VAL A 831 -15.11 8.14 29.68
CA VAL A 831 -15.73 8.77 28.51
C VAL A 831 -15.88 10.28 28.72
N ASN A 832 -15.32 11.05 27.79
CA ASN A 832 -15.58 12.49 27.71
C ASN A 832 -16.99 12.69 27.16
N ARG A 833 -17.92 13.18 27.99
CA ARG A 833 -19.31 13.43 27.56
C ARG A 833 -19.35 14.58 26.54
N ARG A 834 -20.04 14.37 25.43
CA ARG A 834 -20.36 15.37 24.42
C ARG A 834 -21.54 16.25 24.90
N SER A 835 -21.48 17.55 24.62
CA SER A 835 -22.61 18.44 24.93
C SER A 835 -23.84 18.07 24.11
N GLY A 836 -25.03 18.13 24.71
CA GLY A 836 -26.29 17.75 24.06
C GLY A 836 -26.52 16.25 23.89
N TYR A 837 -25.77 15.38 24.59
CA TYR A 837 -25.92 13.92 24.57
C TYR A 837 -26.31 13.36 25.95
N ALA A 838 -27.12 12.30 25.97
CA ALA A 838 -27.41 11.49 27.15
C ALA A 838 -26.75 10.11 27.02
N TYR A 839 -26.18 9.59 28.12
CA TYR A 839 -25.36 8.38 28.12
C TYR A 839 -25.94 7.26 28.99
N LEU A 840 -26.11 6.08 28.39
CA LEU A 840 -26.46 4.83 29.08
C LEU A 840 -25.19 4.00 29.26
N GLY A 841 -24.65 3.95 30.48
CA GLY A 841 -23.47 3.14 30.82
C GLY A 841 -23.76 1.68 31.21
N ASN A 842 -22.69 0.88 31.30
CA ASN A 842 -22.67 -0.49 31.82
C ASN A 842 -23.65 -1.47 31.12
N LEU A 843 -23.85 -1.29 29.82
CA LEU A 843 -24.71 -2.15 29.01
C LEU A 843 -23.99 -3.46 28.67
N PRO A 844 -24.45 -4.63 29.13
CA PRO A 844 -23.90 -5.92 28.73
C PRO A 844 -24.29 -6.28 27.28
N ALA A 845 -23.81 -7.43 26.81
CA ALA A 845 -24.26 -8.06 25.58
C ALA A 845 -25.79 -8.18 25.45
N GLY A 846 -26.32 -8.07 24.24
CA GLY A 846 -27.76 -8.12 23.97
C GLY A 846 -28.21 -7.18 22.85
N ARG A 847 -29.51 -6.91 22.81
CA ARG A 847 -30.15 -5.95 21.89
C ARG A 847 -30.83 -4.85 22.69
N TYR A 848 -30.57 -3.60 22.30
CA TYR A 848 -31.20 -2.42 22.89
C TYR A 848 -31.90 -1.61 21.80
N ARG A 849 -33.15 -1.25 22.04
CA ARG A 849 -33.84 -0.17 21.33
C ARG A 849 -33.93 1.03 22.27
N ILE A 850 -33.43 2.16 21.81
CA ILE A 850 -33.32 3.42 22.55
C ILE A 850 -34.00 4.49 21.69
N SER A 851 -35.04 5.13 22.22
CA SER A 851 -35.74 6.22 21.53
C SER A 851 -35.67 7.49 22.37
N VAL A 852 -35.23 8.59 21.77
CA VAL A 852 -35.30 9.95 22.31
C VAL A 852 -36.49 10.65 21.68
N GLY A 853 -37.27 11.37 22.49
CA GLY A 853 -38.29 12.28 21.98
C GLY A 853 -38.63 13.40 22.95
N LYS A 854 -39.61 14.23 22.58
CA LYS A 854 -40.14 15.28 23.46
C LYS A 854 -40.71 14.69 24.77
N PRO A 855 -40.75 15.47 25.87
CA PRO A 855 -41.66 15.19 26.98
C PRO A 855 -43.10 15.04 26.46
N GLY A 856 -43.80 14.01 26.93
CA GLY A 856 -45.23 13.80 26.71
C GLY A 856 -46.06 14.27 27.90
#